data_AF-A0A1G2TWL7-F1
#
_entry.id   AF-A0A1G2TWL7-F1
#
_cell.length_a   1.000
_cell.length_b   1.000
_cell.length_c   1.000
_cell.angle_alpha   90.00
_cell.angle_beta   90.00
_cell.angle_gamma   90.00
#
_symmetry.space_group_name_H-M   'P 1'
#
loop_
_entity.id
_entity.type
_entity.pdbx_description
1 polymer ?
#
loop_
_entity_poly.entity_id
_entity_poly.type
_entity_poly.pdbx_seq_one_letter_code
_entity_poly.pdbx_strand_id
1 'polypeptide(L)'
;MVFAFLGLPSFVLADTAVSGAISSDTTWSSSGGVYVIDSSFSVATGTTLTIEPGTIIKAKTTYYGGPSIYGELVVLGTSELPIYFTSISDDSVGGDTNGDGPSVGVSGGWQGLFFKQGSTGIFDYANISYAGYGGYAYSNLNYVGIENDGGTLDIQHSNVRDNSRILFDWAIGYYPVGTGIYNKSGILSISDSVIDNNGSGIFSEFGDVTISNSIIKNNSIRGFGVVGGESITLLNNNFSGNKRTGNINITVKFIHNGNISNDINDRGFGVSGEIVEDTILNSNDLPLLIGGVSIPFGKTLTIEPGTIMKIGDGNGGGYIVVYGNLIAKGTGDLKIYFTSKKDDSVGGDTNGDGSDTIPGPKNWNAIFLESGSKADFDNVVVRYSGYNYNGEYLLGVATAIYQRGAEFLVLNSLFEQNFTTSIFQDAGTTTINHSELTNQNMGIWSRNGSITISQSSLHGNTGCAIYNQGSDIDPARVVSAQNNWWGDSSGPRDVSGSNPLGTGDCISGNILYDPFLTEDPLIEASPITTPDPVIIIPGIMGSAYKNDELVIDPILHTYDDLLATLVANGYKDGVDLFTFPYEWRDSNILSAAFLRNKINEVQTICNCDKVDLVAHSMGGLVARQYIQSNNYGDDVDQVIFLGTPHKGSVVDYIKWEAGQFVPEVFDSLMGLFFQAEALRNGYPNVFNYIHNRPIVSVQELLPTFDYLKDKDTGIVRTYPNNYPTNTFLQDLNTNIPDLLNTGLDVTNIVGNIGDDTVEKIRLIPSTHSGLWEHGEPDGFYVILGDNGLENGLGDGTVTIYGATLDNSITNENSSASHRRIPTVEENKIFNILTGKTSTTSIDNGFNISPKILMLQLLSPIDFVITAPDGNKIGKNFANGEEYNQILNAFYSGYETDEEYITILNPLDGEYKVEIQGTDNGGEYGVLTSFVSDEFATTTKTIGITEPNQITNLEVVVNNANPGGIALEKEVTLDVLINDINGAYNLNWIKDIKTRDFLIKQAKLIVKFENKKNGKYEKKVDKIIIKLLQKELDLLLKKSKISQEAYNIIKDDLNWLINNN
;
A
#
# COMPACT_ATOMS: atom_id res chain seq x y z
N MET A 1 -40.50 2.01 -12.29
CA MET A 1 -41.39 1.09 -13.05
C MET A 1 -42.15 0.27 -12.02
N VAL A 2 -43.49 0.38 -11.96
CA VAL A 2 -44.32 -0.34 -10.97
C VAL A 2 -44.68 -1.71 -11.56
N PHE A 3 -44.25 -2.80 -10.94
CA PHE A 3 -44.74 -4.14 -11.26
C PHE A 3 -45.77 -4.57 -10.21
N ALA A 4 -47.01 -4.75 -10.66
CA ALA A 4 -48.10 -5.33 -9.89
C ALA A 4 -47.94 -6.86 -9.83
N PHE A 5 -47.88 -7.41 -8.62
CA PHE A 5 -48.04 -8.85 -8.41
C PHE A 5 -49.53 -9.20 -8.50
N LEU A 6 -49.90 -9.97 -9.53
CA LEU A 6 -51.16 -10.70 -9.59
C LEU A 6 -51.11 -11.81 -8.55
N GLY A 7 -51.92 -11.69 -7.49
CA GLY A 7 -52.10 -12.75 -6.49
C GLY A 7 -52.78 -13.96 -7.12
N LEU A 8 -52.07 -15.09 -7.15
CA LEU A 8 -52.67 -16.41 -7.28
C LEU A 8 -53.25 -16.84 -5.91
N PRO A 9 -54.38 -17.55 -5.87
CA PRO A 9 -54.97 -18.02 -4.62
C PRO A 9 -54.02 -19.01 -3.92
N SER A 10 -53.69 -18.73 -2.66
CA SER A 10 -52.99 -19.67 -1.80
C SER A 10 -53.89 -20.89 -1.54
N PHE A 11 -53.54 -22.03 -2.12
CA PHE A 11 -54.02 -23.31 -1.61
C PHE A 11 -53.29 -23.56 -0.29
N VAL A 12 -54.01 -23.52 0.83
CA VAL A 12 -53.51 -24.01 2.12
C VAL A 12 -53.40 -25.54 1.99
N LEU A 13 -52.18 -26.05 1.82
CA LEU A 13 -51.91 -27.48 1.96
C LEU A 13 -52.04 -27.84 3.45
N ALA A 14 -52.64 -28.98 3.75
CA ALA A 14 -52.76 -29.45 5.13
C ALA A 14 -51.40 -29.93 5.64
N ASP A 15 -51.06 -29.60 6.89
CA ASP A 15 -49.82 -30.04 7.53
C ASP A 15 -49.78 -31.58 7.66
N THR A 16 -48.63 -32.17 7.39
CA THR A 16 -48.40 -33.62 7.46
C THR A 16 -47.77 -33.98 8.79
N ALA A 17 -48.56 -34.52 9.73
CA ALA A 17 -48.04 -35.05 10.99
C ALA A 17 -47.22 -36.33 10.74
N VAL A 18 -46.00 -36.39 11.27
CA VAL A 18 -45.07 -37.52 11.12
C VAL A 18 -44.67 -38.09 12.48
N SER A 19 -44.75 -39.42 12.60
CA SER A 19 -44.49 -40.17 13.84
C SER A 19 -44.02 -41.59 13.56
N GLY A 20 -43.29 -42.17 14.50
CA GLY A 20 -42.79 -43.55 14.45
C GLY A 20 -41.51 -43.72 13.64
N ALA A 21 -41.22 -44.97 13.27
CA ALA A 21 -40.06 -45.33 12.48
C ALA A 21 -40.41 -45.37 10.98
N ILE A 22 -39.61 -44.70 10.15
CA ILE A 22 -39.57 -44.92 8.71
C ILE A 22 -38.75 -46.19 8.46
N SER A 23 -39.42 -47.23 7.97
CA SER A 23 -38.87 -48.58 7.79
C SER A 23 -38.74 -49.02 6.33
N SER A 24 -39.04 -48.12 5.39
CA SER A 24 -38.82 -48.26 3.95
C SER A 24 -38.49 -46.90 3.35
N ASP A 25 -37.74 -46.88 2.25
CA ASP A 25 -37.31 -45.63 1.61
C ASP A 25 -38.50 -44.69 1.38
N THR A 26 -38.33 -43.43 1.79
CA THR A 26 -39.40 -42.44 1.84
C THR A 26 -38.88 -41.09 1.36
N THR A 27 -39.74 -40.36 0.64
CA THR A 27 -39.44 -39.00 0.16
C THR A 27 -40.43 -38.00 0.73
N TRP A 28 -39.93 -36.89 1.26
CA TRP A 28 -40.71 -35.72 1.66
C TRP A 28 -40.47 -34.57 0.68
N SER A 29 -41.54 -33.88 0.30
CA SER A 29 -41.48 -32.77 -0.66
C SER A 29 -42.40 -31.63 -0.23
N SER A 30 -42.15 -30.41 -0.75
CA SER A 30 -42.99 -29.22 -0.47
C SER A 30 -44.47 -29.42 -0.82
N SER A 31 -44.82 -30.38 -1.67
CA SER A 31 -46.21 -30.75 -1.97
C SER A 31 -46.96 -31.37 -0.78
N GLY A 32 -46.23 -31.86 0.23
CA GLY A 32 -46.78 -32.39 1.48
C GLY A 32 -47.12 -31.33 2.54
N GLY A 33 -46.97 -30.03 2.23
CA GLY A 33 -47.15 -28.96 3.22
C GLY A 33 -46.01 -28.92 4.24
N VAL A 34 -46.31 -28.49 5.47
CA VAL A 34 -45.36 -28.53 6.59
C VAL A 34 -45.36 -29.93 7.20
N TYR A 35 -44.19 -30.56 7.32
CA TYR A 35 -44.03 -31.83 8.03
C TYR A 35 -43.84 -31.57 9.52
N VAL A 36 -44.73 -32.10 10.36
CA VAL A 36 -44.74 -31.82 11.80
C VAL A 36 -44.31 -33.06 12.59
N ILE A 37 -43.12 -33.01 13.19
CA ILE A 37 -42.61 -34.04 14.11
C ILE A 37 -43.15 -33.76 15.52
N ASP A 38 -44.13 -34.57 15.91
CA ASP A 38 -44.95 -34.33 17.10
C ASP A 38 -44.84 -35.46 18.15
N SER A 39 -44.04 -36.48 17.88
CA SER A 39 -43.81 -37.62 18.75
C SER A 39 -42.47 -38.28 18.41
N SER A 40 -42.21 -39.50 18.89
CA SER A 40 -40.97 -40.22 18.55
C SER A 40 -40.83 -40.37 17.03
N PHE A 41 -39.66 -40.04 16.48
CA PHE A 41 -39.38 -40.14 15.05
C PHE A 41 -38.01 -40.80 14.83
N SER A 42 -37.94 -41.75 13.89
CA SER A 42 -36.66 -42.34 13.50
C SER A 42 -36.60 -42.81 12.04
N VAL A 43 -35.40 -42.85 11.48
CA VAL A 43 -35.10 -43.51 10.20
C VAL A 43 -34.37 -44.82 10.50
N ALA A 44 -34.96 -45.96 10.13
CA ALA A 44 -34.42 -47.27 10.47
C ALA A 44 -33.14 -47.61 9.69
N THR A 45 -32.34 -48.54 10.21
CA THR A 45 -31.13 -49.05 9.53
C THR A 45 -31.48 -49.62 8.15
N GLY A 46 -30.66 -49.28 7.14
CA GLY A 46 -30.85 -49.72 5.76
C GLY A 46 -32.02 -49.04 5.03
N THR A 47 -32.54 -47.95 5.58
CA THR A 47 -33.62 -47.13 5.00
C THR A 47 -33.14 -45.71 4.74
N THR A 48 -33.61 -45.10 3.65
CA THR A 48 -33.33 -43.72 3.26
C THR A 48 -34.55 -42.82 3.44
N LEU A 49 -34.39 -41.69 4.13
CA LEU A 49 -35.31 -40.56 4.04
C LEU A 49 -34.69 -39.48 3.16
N THR A 50 -35.32 -39.21 2.01
CA THR A 50 -34.96 -38.08 1.13
C THR A 50 -35.89 -36.90 1.37
N ILE A 51 -35.34 -35.70 1.52
CA ILE A 51 -36.07 -34.44 1.64
C ILE A 51 -35.72 -33.56 0.44
N GLU A 52 -36.74 -33.22 -0.35
CA GLU A 52 -36.62 -32.42 -1.57
C GLU A 52 -36.60 -30.90 -1.30
N PRO A 53 -36.12 -30.07 -2.26
CA PRO A 53 -36.02 -28.62 -2.10
C PRO A 53 -37.33 -27.94 -1.67
N GLY A 54 -37.20 -26.91 -0.83
CA GLY A 54 -38.31 -26.10 -0.32
C GLY A 54 -39.20 -26.80 0.73
N THR A 55 -38.82 -28.00 1.19
CA THR A 55 -39.56 -28.70 2.23
C THR A 55 -39.34 -28.06 3.60
N ILE A 56 -40.42 -27.91 4.37
CA ILE A 56 -40.40 -27.34 5.73
C ILE A 56 -40.73 -28.44 6.73
N ILE A 57 -39.85 -28.63 7.71
CA ILE A 57 -39.98 -29.57 8.81
C ILE A 57 -40.00 -28.79 10.11
N LYS A 58 -41.07 -28.96 10.88
CA LYS A 58 -41.23 -28.37 12.20
C LYS A 58 -41.33 -29.44 13.27
N ALA A 59 -40.62 -29.26 14.38
CA ALA A 59 -40.61 -30.21 15.47
C ALA A 59 -41.04 -29.55 16.79
N LYS A 60 -41.74 -30.31 17.63
CA LYS A 60 -42.02 -29.93 19.02
C LYS A 60 -41.13 -30.72 19.97
N THR A 61 -40.85 -30.15 21.14
CA THR A 61 -40.21 -30.89 22.22
C THR A 61 -41.03 -32.12 22.62
N THR A 62 -40.39 -33.29 22.69
CA THR A 62 -41.00 -34.57 23.07
C THR A 62 -40.31 -35.18 24.30
N TYR A 63 -41.04 -36.01 25.05
CA TYR A 63 -40.48 -36.75 26.19
C TYR A 63 -39.67 -38.01 25.77
N TYR A 64 -39.61 -38.34 24.48
CA TYR A 64 -39.11 -39.62 23.97
C TYR A 64 -37.73 -39.53 23.28
N GLY A 65 -37.04 -38.39 23.42
CA GLY A 65 -35.80 -38.10 22.67
C GLY A 65 -36.06 -37.43 21.31
N GLY A 66 -35.00 -36.91 20.69
CA GLY A 66 -35.08 -36.23 19.39
C GLY A 66 -35.11 -37.18 18.18
N PRO A 67 -35.39 -36.65 16.98
CA PRO A 67 -35.23 -37.35 15.70
C PRO A 67 -33.95 -38.19 15.63
N SER A 68 -34.10 -39.53 15.58
CA SER A 68 -32.96 -40.46 15.62
C SER A 68 -32.75 -41.15 14.28
N ILE A 69 -31.57 -40.99 13.70
CA ILE A 69 -31.23 -41.51 12.37
C ILE A 69 -30.31 -42.72 12.56
N TYR A 70 -30.81 -43.91 12.22
CA TYR A 70 -30.05 -45.16 12.17
C TYR A 70 -29.73 -45.61 10.73
N GLY A 71 -30.44 -45.06 9.74
CA GLY A 71 -30.23 -45.27 8.31
C GLY A 71 -29.58 -44.07 7.65
N GLU A 72 -30.15 -43.61 6.53
CA GLU A 72 -29.67 -42.49 5.75
C GLU A 72 -30.68 -41.34 5.72
N LEU A 73 -30.21 -40.11 5.96
CA LEU A 73 -30.99 -38.88 5.81
C LEU A 73 -30.35 -38.00 4.73
N VAL A 74 -31.04 -37.82 3.61
CA VAL A 74 -30.60 -37.05 2.45
C VAL A 74 -31.42 -35.77 2.35
N VAL A 75 -30.79 -34.62 2.53
CA VAL A 75 -31.42 -33.28 2.55
C VAL A 75 -30.79 -32.44 1.44
N LEU A 76 -31.47 -32.34 0.30
CA LEU A 76 -30.93 -31.70 -0.90
C LEU A 76 -31.77 -30.48 -1.26
N GLY A 77 -31.46 -29.34 -0.64
CA GLY A 77 -32.05 -28.04 -0.94
C GLY A 77 -31.37 -27.35 -2.12
N THR A 78 -31.77 -26.11 -2.37
CA THR A 78 -31.06 -25.18 -3.27
C THR A 78 -31.01 -23.80 -2.65
N SER A 79 -30.18 -22.89 -3.17
CA SER A 79 -30.13 -21.49 -2.71
C SER A 79 -31.48 -20.76 -2.83
N GLU A 80 -32.28 -21.10 -3.83
CA GLU A 80 -33.61 -20.52 -4.05
C GLU A 80 -34.70 -21.19 -3.20
N LEU A 81 -34.57 -22.50 -2.97
CA LEU A 81 -35.52 -23.32 -2.23
C LEU A 81 -34.80 -24.14 -1.15
N PRO A 82 -34.33 -23.49 -0.07
CA PRO A 82 -33.66 -24.19 1.00
C PRO A 82 -34.65 -25.07 1.79
N ILE A 83 -34.11 -26.07 2.49
CA ILE A 83 -34.88 -26.94 3.39
C ILE A 83 -34.77 -26.41 4.82
N TYR A 84 -35.86 -26.46 5.58
CA TYR A 84 -35.89 -25.94 6.95
C TYR A 84 -36.21 -27.05 7.97
N PHE A 85 -35.41 -27.12 9.04
CA PHE A 85 -35.70 -27.82 10.29
C PHE A 85 -35.79 -26.79 11.40
N THR A 86 -37.00 -26.57 11.94
CA THR A 86 -37.24 -25.51 12.91
C THR A 86 -38.22 -25.91 14.02
N SER A 87 -38.39 -25.05 15.02
CA SER A 87 -39.39 -25.21 16.09
C SER A 87 -40.80 -25.13 15.51
N ILE A 88 -41.75 -25.86 16.09
CA ILE A 88 -43.17 -25.73 15.77
C ILE A 88 -43.73 -24.31 16.01
N SER A 89 -43.07 -23.54 16.89
CA SER A 89 -43.41 -22.14 17.22
C SER A 89 -42.70 -21.11 16.34
N ASP A 90 -42.03 -21.52 15.25
CA ASP A 90 -41.35 -20.59 14.35
C ASP A 90 -42.27 -20.19 13.20
N ASP A 91 -42.98 -19.07 13.34
CA ASP A 91 -43.91 -18.61 12.31
C ASP A 91 -43.20 -17.93 11.12
N SER A 92 -41.92 -17.60 11.27
CA SER A 92 -41.13 -16.96 10.20
C SER A 92 -40.92 -17.88 9.01
N VAL A 93 -41.07 -19.20 9.22
CA VAL A 93 -40.96 -20.24 8.19
C VAL A 93 -42.25 -21.06 8.19
N GLY A 94 -42.97 -21.13 7.09
CA GLY A 94 -44.17 -21.99 6.96
C GLY A 94 -45.42 -21.55 7.74
N GLY A 95 -45.40 -20.38 8.40
CA GLY A 95 -46.57 -19.80 9.09
C GLY A 95 -46.92 -20.44 10.44
N ASP A 96 -48.03 -20.00 11.04
CA ASP A 96 -48.52 -20.43 12.37
C ASP A 96 -49.04 -21.88 12.34
N THR A 97 -48.13 -22.83 12.56
CA THR A 97 -48.38 -24.28 12.48
C THR A 97 -49.00 -24.84 13.77
N ASN A 98 -48.75 -24.20 14.92
CA ASN A 98 -49.28 -24.62 16.23
C ASN A 98 -50.55 -23.86 16.65
N GLY A 99 -50.96 -22.82 15.92
CA GLY A 99 -52.17 -22.04 16.14
C GLY A 99 -52.10 -21.15 17.39
N ASP A 100 -50.89 -20.78 17.85
CA ASP A 100 -50.70 -19.96 19.05
C ASP A 100 -50.68 -18.44 18.78
N GLY A 101 -50.89 -18.05 17.52
CA GLY A 101 -50.77 -16.67 17.05
C GLY A 101 -49.31 -16.30 16.79
N PRO A 102 -49.03 -15.04 16.38
CA PRO A 102 -47.68 -14.66 15.94
C PRO A 102 -46.60 -14.94 16.98
N SER A 103 -45.73 -15.90 16.69
CA SER A 103 -44.62 -16.33 17.52
C SER A 103 -43.32 -16.46 16.73
N VAL A 104 -42.19 -16.53 17.43
CA VAL A 104 -40.87 -16.77 16.84
C VAL A 104 -40.28 -18.03 17.46
N GLY A 105 -39.44 -18.73 16.69
CA GLY A 105 -38.71 -19.88 17.21
C GLY A 105 -37.91 -19.51 18.45
N VAL A 106 -37.93 -20.37 19.46
CA VAL A 106 -37.13 -20.22 20.68
C VAL A 106 -36.11 -21.35 20.70
N SER A 107 -34.85 -21.01 20.94
CA SER A 107 -33.79 -21.99 21.07
C SER A 107 -34.10 -23.04 22.16
N GLY A 108 -33.90 -24.32 21.83
CA GLY A 108 -34.40 -25.44 22.62
C GLY A 108 -35.90 -25.74 22.42
N GLY A 109 -36.52 -25.26 21.36
CA GLY A 109 -37.93 -25.55 21.00
C GLY A 109 -38.16 -27.01 20.60
N TRP A 110 -37.10 -27.69 20.17
CA TRP A 110 -37.06 -29.13 19.90
C TRP A 110 -35.67 -29.72 20.18
N GLN A 111 -35.51 -31.04 20.14
CA GLN A 111 -34.30 -31.71 20.64
C GLN A 111 -33.07 -31.65 19.72
N GLY A 112 -33.24 -31.48 18.41
CA GLY A 112 -32.15 -31.61 17.43
C GLY A 112 -32.15 -32.94 16.68
N LEU A 113 -31.20 -33.13 15.76
CA LEU A 113 -31.03 -34.34 14.94
C LEU A 113 -29.94 -35.23 15.54
N PHE A 114 -30.22 -36.52 15.71
CA PHE A 114 -29.30 -37.46 16.36
C PHE A 114 -28.93 -38.60 15.41
N PHE A 115 -27.71 -38.55 14.87
CA PHE A 115 -27.15 -39.60 14.03
C PHE A 115 -26.48 -40.66 14.88
N LYS A 116 -26.85 -41.92 14.66
CA LYS A 116 -26.34 -43.08 15.41
C LYS A 116 -25.31 -43.86 14.61
N GLN A 117 -24.65 -44.80 15.28
CA GLN A 117 -23.56 -45.55 14.69
C GLN A 117 -23.92 -46.18 13.34
N GLY A 118 -23.10 -45.91 12.32
CA GLY A 118 -23.28 -46.41 10.95
C GLY A 118 -24.33 -45.67 10.11
N SER A 119 -24.97 -44.62 10.65
CA SER A 119 -25.88 -43.76 9.88
C SER A 119 -25.13 -42.81 8.94
N THR A 120 -25.85 -42.29 7.94
CA THR A 120 -25.33 -41.28 7.00
C THR A 120 -26.26 -40.07 6.97
N GLY A 121 -25.68 -38.88 6.97
CA GLY A 121 -26.40 -37.61 6.84
C GLY A 121 -25.77 -36.73 5.77
N ILE A 122 -26.55 -36.34 4.76
CA ILE A 122 -26.11 -35.47 3.67
C ILE A 122 -27.00 -34.23 3.68
N PHE A 123 -26.40 -33.05 3.86
CA PHE A 123 -27.10 -31.78 3.88
C PHE A 123 -26.49 -30.83 2.85
N ASP A 124 -27.32 -30.31 1.95
CA ASP A 124 -26.97 -29.23 1.02
C ASP A 124 -28.10 -28.20 1.03
N TYR A 125 -27.78 -26.92 1.27
CA TYR A 125 -28.76 -25.84 1.43
C TYR A 125 -29.86 -26.10 2.48
N ALA A 126 -29.47 -26.58 3.66
CA ALA A 126 -30.36 -26.80 4.80
C ALA A 126 -30.24 -25.68 5.86
N ASN A 127 -31.34 -25.34 6.52
CA ASN A 127 -31.40 -24.46 7.67
C ASN A 127 -31.85 -25.25 8.90
N ILE A 128 -30.99 -25.36 9.91
CA ILE A 128 -31.29 -26.04 11.18
C ILE A 128 -31.28 -24.99 12.28
N SER A 129 -32.46 -24.74 12.87
CA SER A 129 -32.62 -23.70 13.87
C SER A 129 -33.49 -24.07 15.07
N TYR A 130 -33.23 -23.37 16.18
CA TYR A 130 -34.02 -23.42 17.41
C TYR A 130 -34.10 -24.80 18.08
N ALA A 131 -33.16 -25.69 17.77
CA ALA A 131 -32.99 -26.98 18.44
C ALA A 131 -32.29 -26.80 19.79
N GLY A 132 -31.97 -27.92 20.46
CA GLY A 132 -31.17 -27.96 21.66
C GLY A 132 -31.89 -28.40 22.93
N TYR A 133 -33.08 -28.99 22.91
CA TYR A 133 -33.73 -29.46 24.15
C TYR A 133 -33.09 -30.75 24.73
N GLY A 134 -32.51 -30.67 25.94
CA GLY A 134 -31.77 -31.77 26.58
C GLY A 134 -32.55 -32.79 27.43
N GLY A 135 -33.85 -32.61 27.71
CA GLY A 135 -34.66 -33.54 28.53
C GLY A 135 -34.22 -33.75 30.00
N TYR A 136 -35.05 -34.43 30.81
CA TYR A 136 -34.77 -34.69 32.24
C TYR A 136 -33.94 -35.96 32.52
N ALA A 137 -33.78 -36.84 31.52
CA ALA A 137 -33.16 -38.17 31.68
C ALA A 137 -31.69 -38.25 31.20
N TYR A 138 -31.17 -37.18 30.60
CA TYR A 138 -29.77 -37.10 30.18
C TYR A 138 -29.01 -36.33 31.24
N SER A 139 -28.19 -37.03 32.01
CA SER A 139 -27.31 -36.43 33.00
C SER A 139 -26.34 -35.47 32.30
N ASN A 140 -26.63 -34.17 32.41
CA ASN A 140 -25.74 -33.04 32.17
C ASN A 140 -25.24 -32.84 30.72
N LEU A 141 -25.82 -31.85 30.04
CA LEU A 141 -25.18 -30.85 29.12
C LEU A 141 -25.35 -30.92 27.58
N ASN A 142 -25.93 -31.94 26.96
CA ASN A 142 -25.94 -32.00 25.48
C ASN A 142 -27.18 -31.32 24.86
N TYR A 143 -27.22 -29.99 24.96
CA TYR A 143 -28.08 -29.14 24.14
C TYR A 143 -27.44 -29.09 22.74
N VAL A 144 -28.07 -29.67 21.70
CA VAL A 144 -27.45 -29.81 20.37
C VAL A 144 -28.40 -29.46 19.23
N GLY A 145 -27.87 -28.86 18.17
CA GLY A 145 -28.57 -28.79 16.87
C GLY A 145 -28.51 -30.13 16.15
N ILE A 146 -27.28 -30.62 15.95
CA ILE A 146 -26.97 -31.89 15.32
C ILE A 146 -25.97 -32.65 16.21
N GLU A 147 -26.28 -33.90 16.55
CA GLU A 147 -25.34 -34.83 17.19
C GLU A 147 -24.95 -35.93 16.21
N ASN A 148 -23.64 -36.15 16.05
CA ASN A 148 -23.08 -37.31 15.37
C ASN A 148 -22.45 -38.28 16.37
N ASP A 149 -23.06 -39.45 16.54
CA ASP A 149 -22.60 -40.53 17.42
C ASP A 149 -22.26 -41.78 16.59
N GLY A 150 -21.19 -41.68 15.80
CA GLY A 150 -20.62 -42.77 15.00
C GLY A 150 -21.16 -42.87 13.57
N GLY A 151 -21.78 -41.81 13.05
CA GLY A 151 -22.24 -41.70 11.66
C GLY A 151 -21.21 -40.99 10.75
N THR A 152 -21.55 -40.90 9.46
CA THR A 152 -20.84 -40.10 8.47
C THR A 152 -21.73 -38.92 8.06
N LEU A 153 -21.29 -37.71 8.38
CA LEU A 153 -22.04 -36.48 8.13
C LEU A 153 -21.30 -35.57 7.15
N ASP A 154 -22.03 -35.08 6.15
CA ASP A 154 -21.56 -34.09 5.20
C ASP A 154 -22.56 -32.94 5.12
N ILE A 155 -22.09 -31.73 5.40
CA ILE A 155 -22.89 -30.50 5.49
C ILE A 155 -22.30 -29.45 4.57
N GLN A 156 -23.03 -29.05 3.54
CA GLN A 156 -22.61 -28.11 2.51
C GLN A 156 -23.64 -26.97 2.36
N HIS A 157 -23.19 -25.75 2.07
CA HIS A 157 -24.06 -24.58 1.81
C HIS A 157 -25.19 -24.35 2.82
N SER A 158 -25.00 -24.78 4.07
CA SER A 158 -26.07 -24.91 5.05
C SER A 158 -25.86 -23.98 6.24
N ASN A 159 -26.96 -23.67 6.95
CA ASN A 159 -26.96 -22.83 8.12
C ASN A 159 -27.35 -23.64 9.37
N VAL A 160 -26.50 -23.64 10.40
CA VAL A 160 -26.83 -24.21 11.72
C VAL A 160 -26.78 -23.09 12.76
N ARG A 161 -27.96 -22.65 13.21
CA ARG A 161 -28.07 -21.45 14.02
C ARG A 161 -29.06 -21.50 15.17
N ASP A 162 -28.86 -20.66 16.17
CA ASP A 162 -29.80 -20.46 17.28
C ASP A 162 -30.11 -21.75 18.06
N ASN A 163 -29.15 -22.67 18.18
CA ASN A 163 -29.33 -23.95 18.89
C ASN A 163 -28.74 -23.93 20.31
N SER A 164 -28.71 -22.74 20.93
CA SER A 164 -28.17 -22.52 22.28
C SER A 164 -29.26 -22.36 23.34
N ARG A 165 -28.90 -22.44 24.61
CA ARG A 165 -29.79 -22.12 25.72
C ARG A 165 -29.02 -21.40 26.81
N ILE A 166 -29.65 -20.44 27.47
CA ILE A 166 -29.09 -19.82 28.66
C ILE A 166 -29.63 -20.56 29.88
N LEU A 167 -28.73 -21.09 30.71
CA LEU A 167 -29.04 -21.72 31.99
C LEU A 167 -28.58 -20.82 33.14
N PHE A 168 -29.16 -21.02 34.33
CA PHE A 168 -28.72 -20.38 35.57
C PHE A 168 -28.12 -21.44 36.49
N ASP A 169 -26.90 -21.19 36.96
CA ASP A 169 -26.27 -21.92 38.06
C ASP A 169 -25.99 -20.96 39.22
N TRP A 170 -26.14 -21.44 40.45
CA TRP A 170 -26.05 -20.61 41.66
C TRP A 170 -24.61 -20.21 42.01
N ALA A 171 -23.59 -20.89 41.48
CA ALA A 171 -22.18 -20.59 41.69
C ALA A 171 -21.60 -19.66 40.61
N ILE A 172 -22.06 -19.79 39.36
CA ILE A 172 -21.49 -19.07 38.22
C ILE A 172 -22.47 -18.13 37.48
N GLY A 173 -23.73 -18.04 37.93
CA GLY A 173 -24.74 -17.15 37.35
C GLY A 173 -25.37 -17.69 36.06
N TYR A 174 -25.82 -16.79 35.18
CA TYR A 174 -26.33 -17.17 33.86
C TYR A 174 -25.19 -17.52 32.92
N TYR A 175 -25.24 -18.69 32.29
CA TYR A 175 -24.24 -19.14 31.33
C TYR A 175 -24.89 -19.79 30.10
N PRO A 176 -24.34 -19.55 28.89
CA PRO A 176 -24.80 -20.23 27.70
C PRO A 176 -24.36 -21.70 27.71
N VAL A 177 -25.23 -22.56 27.21
CA VAL A 177 -24.97 -23.95 26.83
C VAL A 177 -25.51 -24.18 25.42
N GLY A 178 -25.12 -25.27 24.80
CA GLY A 178 -25.60 -25.60 23.45
C GLY A 178 -24.49 -25.65 22.43
N THR A 179 -24.51 -26.68 21.60
CA THR A 179 -23.59 -26.84 20.49
C THR A 179 -24.39 -26.86 19.20
N GLY A 180 -24.01 -26.07 18.19
CA GLY A 180 -24.64 -26.15 16.88
C GLY A 180 -24.49 -27.57 16.32
N ILE A 181 -23.24 -28.04 16.22
CA ILE A 181 -22.90 -29.39 15.76
C ILE A 181 -21.97 -30.07 16.77
N TYR A 182 -22.45 -31.16 17.37
CA TYR A 182 -21.70 -31.97 18.32
C TYR A 182 -21.29 -33.30 17.69
N ASN A 183 -19.99 -33.48 17.46
CA ASN A 183 -19.42 -34.71 16.94
C ASN A 183 -18.86 -35.55 18.09
N LYS A 184 -19.65 -36.51 18.57
CA LYS A 184 -19.21 -37.41 19.62
C LYS A 184 -18.23 -38.46 19.09
N SER A 185 -18.52 -39.00 17.90
CA SER A 185 -17.61 -39.88 17.13
C SER A 185 -18.08 -39.98 15.68
N GLY A 186 -17.26 -40.54 14.79
CA GLY A 186 -17.57 -40.71 13.37
C GLY A 186 -16.82 -39.72 12.48
N ILE A 187 -17.35 -39.45 11.29
CA ILE A 187 -16.77 -38.52 10.32
C ILE A 187 -17.71 -37.33 10.16
N LEU A 188 -17.17 -36.12 10.26
CA LEU A 188 -17.89 -34.86 10.04
C LEU A 188 -17.17 -34.00 9.00
N SER A 189 -17.85 -33.70 7.91
CA SER A 189 -17.44 -32.76 6.86
C SER A 189 -18.38 -31.55 6.86
N ILE A 190 -17.82 -30.35 6.90
CA ILE A 190 -18.56 -29.09 6.78
C ILE A 190 -17.86 -28.23 5.72
N SER A 191 -18.59 -27.81 4.70
CA SER A 191 -18.07 -26.92 3.67
C SER A 191 -19.05 -25.81 3.31
N ASP A 192 -18.52 -24.64 2.95
CA ASP A 192 -19.30 -23.51 2.40
C ASP A 192 -20.54 -23.14 3.23
N SER A 193 -20.48 -23.34 4.55
CA SER A 193 -21.62 -23.30 5.46
C SER A 193 -21.48 -22.19 6.51
N VAL A 194 -22.59 -21.83 7.16
CA VAL A 194 -22.63 -20.82 8.22
C VAL A 194 -23.09 -21.42 9.55
N ILE A 195 -22.25 -21.30 10.58
CA ILE A 195 -22.54 -21.77 11.94
C ILE A 195 -22.65 -20.55 12.87
N ASP A 196 -23.86 -20.19 13.28
CA ASP A 196 -24.16 -18.86 13.86
C ASP A 196 -24.94 -18.93 15.18
N ASN A 197 -24.64 -18.04 16.12
CA ASN A 197 -25.43 -17.80 17.34
C ASN A 197 -25.73 -19.07 18.18
N ASN A 198 -24.77 -19.98 18.30
CA ASN A 198 -24.84 -21.12 19.21
C ASN A 198 -24.05 -20.86 20.50
N GLY A 199 -24.00 -21.85 21.41
CA GLY A 199 -23.10 -21.79 22.56
C GLY A 199 -21.66 -22.02 22.08
N SER A 200 -21.34 -23.27 21.73
CA SER A 200 -20.23 -23.58 20.83
C SER A 200 -20.79 -23.75 19.41
N GLY A 201 -20.08 -23.27 18.39
CA GLY A 201 -20.47 -23.55 17.01
C GLY A 201 -20.36 -25.05 16.73
N ILE A 202 -19.15 -25.58 16.83
CA ILE A 202 -18.83 -27.00 16.63
C ILE A 202 -18.06 -27.53 17.84
N PHE A 203 -18.40 -28.73 18.31
CA PHE A 203 -17.64 -29.41 19.37
C PHE A 203 -17.43 -30.88 19.02
N SER A 204 -16.18 -31.35 19.01
CA SER A 204 -15.82 -32.73 18.71
C SER A 204 -15.11 -33.41 19.89
N GLU A 205 -15.58 -34.61 20.26
CA GLU A 205 -14.92 -35.45 21.26
C GLU A 205 -13.98 -36.48 20.65
N PHE A 206 -14.40 -37.13 19.56
CA PHE A 206 -13.63 -38.13 18.81
C PHE A 206 -14.03 -38.11 17.34
N GLY A 207 -13.30 -38.86 16.51
CA GLY A 207 -13.55 -38.96 15.06
C GLY A 207 -12.76 -37.94 14.24
N ASP A 208 -13.01 -37.93 12.93
CA ASP A 208 -12.37 -37.03 11.98
C ASP A 208 -13.29 -35.87 11.62
N VAL A 209 -12.75 -34.65 11.68
CA VAL A 209 -13.50 -33.42 11.40
C VAL A 209 -12.78 -32.62 10.31
N THR A 210 -13.47 -32.31 9.23
CA THR A 210 -13.00 -31.39 8.19
C THR A 210 -13.98 -30.22 8.08
N ILE A 211 -13.45 -29.00 8.17
CA ILE A 211 -14.23 -27.76 8.03
C ILE A 211 -13.51 -26.88 7.03
N SER A 212 -14.20 -26.48 5.96
CA SER A 212 -13.60 -25.65 4.91
C SER A 212 -14.52 -24.56 4.39
N ASN A 213 -13.95 -23.43 3.96
CA ASN A 213 -14.67 -22.32 3.31
C ASN A 213 -15.92 -21.85 4.08
N SER A 214 -15.96 -22.03 5.39
CA SER A 214 -17.16 -21.83 6.20
C SER A 214 -17.04 -20.58 7.08
N ILE A 215 -18.18 -20.00 7.43
CA ILE A 215 -18.28 -18.85 8.34
C ILE A 215 -18.79 -19.34 9.69
N ILE A 216 -17.98 -19.20 10.75
CA ILE A 216 -18.34 -19.60 12.11
C ILE A 216 -18.40 -18.34 12.95
N LYS A 217 -19.60 -17.93 13.38
CA LYS A 217 -19.78 -16.60 13.97
C LYS A 217 -20.74 -16.51 15.15
N ASN A 218 -20.57 -15.46 15.95
CA ASN A 218 -21.42 -15.09 17.09
C ASN A 218 -21.69 -16.22 18.11
N ASN A 219 -20.81 -17.23 18.19
CA ASN A 219 -20.98 -18.30 19.15
C ASN A 219 -20.47 -17.86 20.54
N SER A 220 -21.35 -17.92 21.54
CA SER A 220 -21.15 -17.29 22.85
C SER A 220 -20.06 -17.92 23.73
N ILE A 221 -19.57 -19.10 23.38
CA ILE A 221 -18.47 -19.81 24.07
C ILE A 221 -17.22 -19.89 23.19
N ARG A 222 -17.36 -20.41 21.96
CA ARG A 222 -16.27 -20.62 20.99
C ARG A 222 -16.80 -20.94 19.60
N GLY A 223 -16.02 -20.65 18.55
CA GLY A 223 -16.32 -21.10 17.19
C GLY A 223 -16.27 -22.63 17.09
N PHE A 224 -15.15 -23.24 17.46
CA PHE A 224 -15.01 -24.69 17.50
C PHE A 224 -14.23 -25.20 18.72
N GLY A 225 -14.36 -26.48 19.05
CA GLY A 225 -13.54 -27.11 20.08
C GLY A 225 -13.35 -28.61 19.85
N VAL A 226 -12.13 -29.11 20.04
CA VAL A 226 -11.79 -30.53 19.91
C VAL A 226 -11.05 -31.00 21.14
N VAL A 227 -11.53 -32.07 21.77
CA VAL A 227 -10.90 -32.65 22.97
C VAL A 227 -10.23 -34.00 22.73
N GLY A 228 -10.51 -34.64 21.60
CA GLY A 228 -9.93 -35.89 21.12
C GLY A 228 -10.33 -36.18 19.67
N GLY A 229 -9.82 -37.27 19.10
CA GLY A 229 -10.01 -37.63 17.69
C GLY A 229 -8.70 -38.03 17.02
N GLU A 230 -8.77 -38.50 15.78
CA GLU A 230 -7.58 -38.81 14.97
C GLU A 230 -7.04 -37.54 14.31
N SER A 231 -7.91 -36.77 13.65
CA SER A 231 -7.51 -35.52 12.99
C SER A 231 -8.60 -34.45 12.96
N ILE A 232 -8.16 -33.18 12.94
CA ILE A 232 -8.99 -32.05 12.53
C ILE A 232 -8.30 -31.27 11.41
N THR A 233 -9.06 -30.97 10.36
CA THR A 233 -8.64 -30.15 9.23
C THR A 233 -9.49 -28.88 9.14
N LEU A 234 -8.86 -27.71 9.17
CA LEU A 234 -9.50 -26.40 9.05
C LEU A 234 -8.91 -25.62 7.87
N LEU A 235 -9.68 -25.38 6.81
CA LEU A 235 -9.17 -24.71 5.61
C LEU A 235 -10.01 -23.49 5.22
N ASN A 236 -9.41 -22.32 5.12
CA ASN A 236 -10.06 -21.11 4.59
C ASN A 236 -11.36 -20.72 5.31
N ASN A 237 -11.45 -20.93 6.63
CA ASN A 237 -12.63 -20.56 7.40
C ASN A 237 -12.52 -19.15 7.96
N ASN A 238 -13.68 -18.51 8.15
CA ASN A 238 -13.78 -17.18 8.75
C ASN A 238 -14.48 -17.26 10.11
N PHE A 239 -13.73 -16.96 11.17
CA PHE A 239 -14.24 -16.86 12.53
C PHE A 239 -14.51 -15.38 12.88
N SER A 240 -15.73 -15.05 13.31
CA SER A 240 -16.06 -13.67 13.71
C SER A 240 -17.09 -13.56 14.82
N GLY A 241 -16.89 -12.64 15.77
CA GLY A 241 -17.85 -12.39 16.86
C GLY A 241 -18.08 -13.56 17.83
N ASN A 242 -17.37 -14.68 17.70
CA ASN A 242 -17.37 -15.71 18.74
C ASN A 242 -16.61 -15.20 19.96
N LYS A 243 -16.88 -15.76 21.14
CA LYS A 243 -16.11 -15.40 22.34
C LYS A 243 -14.62 -15.75 22.22
N ARG A 244 -14.31 -16.81 21.46
CA ARG A 244 -12.96 -17.26 21.04
C ARG A 244 -13.04 -18.09 19.77
N THR A 245 -11.94 -18.15 19.01
CA THR A 245 -11.83 -18.91 17.76
C THR A 245 -12.08 -20.39 18.00
N GLY A 246 -11.21 -21.03 18.77
CA GLY A 246 -11.40 -22.41 19.18
C GLY A 246 -10.25 -22.97 19.99
N ASN A 247 -10.41 -24.21 20.43
CA ASN A 247 -9.41 -24.92 21.22
C ASN A 247 -9.27 -26.37 20.76
N ILE A 248 -8.04 -26.87 20.83
CA ILE A 248 -7.65 -28.20 20.37
C ILE A 248 -6.76 -28.82 21.44
N ASN A 249 -7.03 -30.09 21.76
CA ASN A 249 -6.09 -30.91 22.52
C ASN A 249 -4.92 -31.29 21.61
N ILE A 250 -3.68 -31.04 22.05
CA ILE A 250 -2.46 -31.29 21.28
C ILE A 250 -2.26 -32.76 20.86
N THR A 251 -3.02 -33.69 21.45
CA THR A 251 -3.04 -35.10 21.02
C THR A 251 -3.70 -35.32 19.66
N VAL A 252 -4.45 -34.36 19.16
CA VAL A 252 -5.15 -34.46 17.87
C VAL A 252 -4.26 -33.92 16.77
N LYS A 253 -4.13 -34.67 15.67
CA LYS A 253 -3.43 -34.19 14.48
C LYS A 253 -4.16 -32.98 13.92
N PHE A 254 -3.49 -31.84 13.92
CA PHE A 254 -4.07 -30.56 13.51
C PHE A 254 -3.52 -30.11 12.16
N ILE A 255 -4.40 -29.94 11.18
CA ILE A 255 -4.08 -29.47 9.83
C ILE A 255 -4.86 -28.18 9.62
N HIS A 256 -4.17 -27.08 9.35
CA HIS A 256 -4.84 -25.79 9.13
C HIS A 256 -4.09 -24.92 8.13
N ASN A 257 -4.86 -24.15 7.35
CA ASN A 257 -4.33 -23.15 6.43
C ASN A 257 -5.42 -22.15 6.01
N GLY A 258 -5.06 -20.89 5.80
CA GLY A 258 -5.92 -19.84 5.25
C GLY A 258 -7.08 -19.40 6.16
N ASN A 259 -7.13 -19.83 7.43
CA ASN A 259 -8.19 -19.40 8.34
C ASN A 259 -7.94 -17.96 8.85
N ILE A 260 -9.01 -17.21 9.07
CA ILE A 260 -8.96 -15.85 9.63
C ILE A 260 -9.86 -15.76 10.86
N SER A 261 -9.50 -14.91 11.83
CA SER A 261 -10.28 -14.69 13.05
C SER A 261 -10.37 -13.22 13.44
N ASN A 262 -11.60 -12.72 13.54
CA ASN A 262 -12.00 -11.43 14.11
C ASN A 262 -12.92 -11.64 15.32
N ASP A 263 -12.63 -12.66 16.12
CA ASP A 263 -13.40 -12.99 17.33
C ASP A 263 -13.18 -12.00 18.47
N ILE A 264 -14.07 -12.06 19.47
CA ILE A 264 -14.10 -11.08 20.57
C ILE A 264 -12.82 -11.17 21.42
N ASN A 265 -12.37 -12.38 21.74
CA ASN A 265 -11.09 -12.63 22.43
C ASN A 265 -10.42 -13.84 21.77
N ASP A 266 -9.16 -14.12 22.14
CA ASP A 266 -8.46 -15.35 21.75
C ASP A 266 -8.57 -15.62 20.22
N ARG A 267 -8.15 -14.65 19.40
CA ARG A 267 -8.17 -14.66 17.92
C ARG A 267 -7.12 -15.58 17.30
N GLY A 268 -6.89 -16.74 17.92
CA GLY A 268 -5.96 -17.77 17.48
C GLY A 268 -6.42 -19.15 17.94
N PHE A 269 -5.66 -20.19 17.59
CA PHE A 269 -6.00 -21.56 17.96
C PHE A 269 -5.47 -21.90 19.35
N GLY A 270 -6.37 -22.11 20.31
CA GLY A 270 -6.01 -22.58 21.65
C GLY A 270 -5.44 -24.00 21.62
N VAL A 271 -4.19 -24.19 22.05
CA VAL A 271 -3.54 -25.51 22.11
C VAL A 271 -3.11 -25.84 23.53
N SER A 272 -3.49 -27.02 24.01
CA SER A 272 -3.07 -27.53 25.32
C SER A 272 -3.09 -29.05 25.39
N GLY A 273 -2.36 -29.62 26.35
CA GLY A 273 -2.35 -31.06 26.63
C GLY A 273 -0.94 -31.65 26.67
N GLU A 274 -0.88 -32.98 26.62
CA GLU A 274 0.36 -33.75 26.60
C GLU A 274 0.46 -34.48 25.27
N ILE A 275 1.59 -34.34 24.55
CA ILE A 275 1.75 -35.06 23.28
C ILE A 275 1.90 -36.56 23.54
N VAL A 276 1.21 -37.37 22.75
CA VAL A 276 1.25 -38.85 22.84
C VAL A 276 2.08 -39.48 21.73
N GLU A 277 2.42 -38.71 20.71
CA GLU A 277 3.29 -39.06 19.58
C GLU A 277 4.18 -37.87 19.24
N ASP A 278 5.09 -38.05 18.27
CA ASP A 278 5.88 -36.92 17.79
C ASP A 278 4.96 -35.97 17.04
N THR A 279 4.98 -34.69 17.42
CA THR A 279 4.02 -33.68 16.97
C THR A 279 4.75 -32.52 16.30
N ILE A 280 4.14 -32.00 15.24
CA ILE A 280 4.59 -30.81 14.54
C ILE A 280 3.53 -29.72 14.75
N LEU A 281 3.97 -28.51 15.09
CA LEU A 281 3.10 -27.33 15.17
C LEU A 281 3.59 -26.25 14.22
N ASN A 282 2.64 -25.58 13.58
CA ASN A 282 2.85 -24.35 12.82
C ASN A 282 1.75 -23.33 13.09
N SER A 283 1.93 -22.11 12.60
CA SER A 283 0.93 -21.04 12.65
C SER A 283 0.84 -20.35 11.29
N ASN A 284 0.70 -21.13 10.21
CA ASN A 284 0.73 -20.61 8.83
C ASN A 284 -0.41 -19.61 8.54
N ASP A 285 -1.46 -19.59 9.35
CA ASP A 285 -2.61 -18.72 9.19
C ASP A 285 -2.96 -17.93 10.47
N LEU A 286 -3.14 -18.59 11.62
CA LEU A 286 -3.44 -17.95 12.89
C LEU A 286 -2.43 -18.31 13.99
N PRO A 287 -2.09 -17.38 14.91
CA PRO A 287 -1.23 -17.69 16.06
C PRO A 287 -1.75 -18.84 16.92
N LEU A 288 -0.82 -19.61 17.51
CA LEU A 288 -1.15 -20.65 18.47
C LEU A 288 -1.21 -20.08 19.89
N LEU A 289 -2.36 -20.22 20.55
CA LEU A 289 -2.60 -19.76 21.91
C LEU A 289 -2.31 -20.89 22.90
N ILE A 290 -1.13 -20.87 23.52
CA ILE A 290 -0.66 -21.97 24.37
C ILE A 290 -1.20 -21.82 25.79
N GLY A 291 -2.04 -22.78 26.20
CA GLY A 291 -2.57 -22.87 27.56
C GLY A 291 -1.68 -23.68 28.52
N GLY A 292 -0.99 -24.69 28.00
CA GLY A 292 -0.12 -25.59 28.77
C GLY A 292 0.20 -26.83 27.97
N VAL A 293 1.48 -27.07 27.69
CA VAL A 293 1.94 -28.20 26.87
C VAL A 293 2.99 -29.01 27.61
N SER A 294 2.85 -30.35 27.59
CA SER A 294 3.83 -31.30 28.14
C SER A 294 4.39 -32.17 27.01
N ILE A 295 5.71 -32.37 27.02
CA ILE A 295 6.45 -33.22 26.09
C ILE A 295 7.06 -34.38 26.90
N PRO A 296 6.45 -35.58 26.92
CA PRO A 296 6.94 -36.72 27.69
C PRO A 296 8.28 -37.28 27.20
N PHE A 297 8.89 -38.12 28.03
CA PHE A 297 10.12 -38.85 27.67
C PHE A 297 9.94 -39.66 26.38
N GLY A 298 10.91 -39.56 25.47
CA GLY A 298 10.92 -40.26 24.19
C GLY A 298 9.97 -39.69 23.13
N LYS A 299 9.39 -38.50 23.36
CA LYS A 299 8.57 -37.76 22.40
C LYS A 299 9.24 -36.48 21.97
N THR A 300 8.90 -36.02 20.77
CA THR A 300 9.46 -34.81 20.17
C THR A 300 8.35 -33.86 19.74
N LEU A 301 8.42 -32.62 20.19
CA LEU A 301 7.65 -31.51 19.63
C LEU A 301 8.56 -30.71 18.69
N THR A 302 8.17 -30.61 17.42
CA THR A 302 8.86 -29.80 16.41
C THR A 302 8.01 -28.59 16.06
N ILE A 303 8.64 -27.41 16.06
CA ILE A 303 8.00 -26.14 15.72
C ILE A 303 8.55 -25.70 14.37
N GLU A 304 7.66 -25.49 13.39
CA GLU A 304 8.06 -25.09 12.03
C GLU A 304 8.53 -23.61 11.99
N PRO A 305 9.40 -23.23 11.04
CA PRO A 305 9.78 -21.83 10.83
C PRO A 305 8.56 -20.89 10.70
N GLY A 306 8.68 -19.66 11.19
CA GLY A 306 7.60 -18.67 11.16
C GLY A 306 6.49 -18.87 12.19
N THR A 307 6.57 -19.91 13.03
CA THR A 307 5.53 -20.19 14.02
C THR A 307 5.48 -19.14 15.14
N ILE A 308 4.30 -18.60 15.39
CA ILE A 308 3.98 -17.65 16.45
C ILE A 308 3.18 -18.37 17.54
N MET A 309 3.84 -18.58 18.68
CA MET A 309 3.22 -19.09 19.91
C MET A 309 3.00 -17.97 20.90
N LYS A 310 1.73 -17.67 21.16
CA LYS A 310 1.31 -16.71 22.18
C LYS A 310 0.82 -17.44 23.42
N ILE A 311 1.51 -17.22 24.53
CA ILE A 311 1.32 -17.98 25.75
C ILE A 311 0.44 -17.17 26.71
N GLY A 312 -0.58 -17.82 27.26
CA GLY A 312 -1.65 -17.13 27.98
C GLY A 312 -1.28 -16.64 29.37
N ASP A 313 -1.84 -15.48 29.73
CA ASP A 313 -1.74 -14.88 31.06
C ASP A 313 -2.72 -15.54 32.05
N GLY A 314 -2.21 -16.17 33.12
CA GLY A 314 -3.07 -16.73 34.16
C GLY A 314 -2.34 -17.43 35.31
N ASN A 315 -2.96 -17.37 36.49
CA ASN A 315 -2.59 -18.14 37.67
C ASN A 315 -2.79 -19.66 37.38
N GLY A 316 -1.74 -20.35 36.91
CA GLY A 316 -1.73 -21.81 36.72
C GLY A 316 -1.75 -22.31 35.28
N GLY A 317 -1.67 -21.41 34.29
CA GLY A 317 -1.53 -21.74 32.87
C GLY A 317 -0.33 -21.04 32.23
N GLY A 318 -0.08 -21.32 30.95
CA GLY A 318 0.91 -20.62 30.14
C GLY A 318 2.35 -21.12 30.33
N TYR A 319 2.56 -22.43 30.23
CA TYR A 319 3.88 -23.07 30.34
C TYR A 319 4.09 -24.15 29.28
N ILE A 320 5.36 -24.49 29.05
CA ILE A 320 5.78 -25.66 28.28
C ILE A 320 6.70 -26.49 29.17
N VAL A 321 6.40 -27.77 29.39
CA VAL A 321 7.24 -28.70 30.17
C VAL A 321 7.83 -29.76 29.25
N VAL A 322 9.16 -29.90 29.29
CA VAL A 322 9.91 -30.75 28.37
C VAL A 322 10.65 -31.84 29.13
N TYR A 323 10.14 -33.06 29.08
CA TYR A 323 10.85 -34.28 29.49
C TYR A 323 11.48 -35.03 28.29
N GLY A 324 10.98 -34.80 27.08
CA GLY A 324 11.48 -35.34 25.81
C GLY A 324 12.34 -34.35 25.03
N ASN A 325 11.96 -34.06 23.78
CA ASN A 325 12.68 -33.15 22.90
C ASN A 325 11.79 -31.99 22.44
N LEU A 326 12.31 -30.76 22.45
CA LEU A 326 11.72 -29.58 21.84
C LEU A 326 12.65 -29.02 20.76
N ILE A 327 12.21 -29.04 19.50
CA ILE A 327 12.99 -28.55 18.36
C ILE A 327 12.27 -27.34 17.78
N ALA A 328 12.91 -26.17 17.83
CA ALA A 328 12.41 -24.94 17.25
C ALA A 328 13.52 -24.30 16.39
N LYS A 329 13.41 -24.47 15.07
CA LYS A 329 14.43 -23.99 14.12
C LYS A 329 13.78 -23.10 13.08
N GLY A 330 13.79 -21.80 13.34
CA GLY A 330 13.41 -20.77 12.38
C GLY A 330 14.52 -20.48 11.37
N THR A 331 14.31 -19.41 10.62
CA THR A 331 15.32 -18.80 9.74
C THR A 331 15.39 -17.30 10.03
N GLY A 332 16.33 -16.58 9.40
CA GLY A 332 16.43 -15.11 9.55
C GLY A 332 15.11 -14.40 9.22
N ASP A 333 14.45 -14.83 8.15
CA ASP A 333 13.19 -14.25 7.66
C ASP A 333 11.96 -14.81 8.40
N LEU A 334 11.99 -16.11 8.74
CA LEU A 334 10.89 -16.83 9.38
C LEU A 334 11.27 -17.28 10.79
N LYS A 335 11.42 -16.30 11.69
CA LYS A 335 11.70 -16.54 13.12
C LYS A 335 10.53 -17.23 13.81
N ILE A 336 10.84 -17.98 14.87
CA ILE A 336 9.84 -18.60 15.75
C ILE A 336 9.67 -17.73 17.00
N TYR A 337 8.44 -17.43 17.38
CA TYR A 337 8.15 -16.54 18.51
C TYR A 337 7.48 -17.28 19.67
N PHE A 338 8.03 -17.13 20.87
CA PHE A 338 7.37 -17.43 22.15
C PHE A 338 7.13 -16.12 22.89
N THR A 339 5.89 -15.64 22.87
CA THR A 339 5.54 -14.31 23.39
C THR A 339 4.21 -14.30 24.16
N SER A 340 3.82 -13.14 24.70
CA SER A 340 2.55 -12.94 25.38
C SER A 340 1.38 -12.88 24.39
N LYS A 341 0.20 -13.32 24.82
CA LYS A 341 -1.06 -13.08 24.06
C LYS A 341 -1.42 -11.60 23.88
N LYS A 342 -0.80 -10.70 24.64
CA LYS A 342 -0.94 -9.24 24.53
C LYS A 342 0.10 -8.59 23.60
N ASP A 343 1.00 -9.38 23.03
CA ASP A 343 2.05 -8.86 22.16
C ASP A 343 1.52 -8.67 20.75
N ASP A 344 0.97 -7.50 20.47
CA ASP A 344 0.37 -7.20 19.16
C ASP A 344 1.42 -7.00 18.06
N SER A 345 2.68 -6.76 18.44
CA SER A 345 3.79 -6.55 17.49
C SER A 345 4.13 -7.79 16.66
N VAL A 346 3.63 -8.97 17.06
CA VAL A 346 3.86 -10.23 16.37
C VAL A 346 2.53 -10.97 16.25
N GLY A 347 2.05 -11.22 15.03
CA GLY A 347 0.82 -11.99 14.80
C GLY A 347 -0.49 -11.30 15.23
N GLY A 348 -0.48 -9.97 15.43
CA GLY A 348 -1.68 -9.13 15.65
C GLY A 348 -2.37 -9.27 17.02
N ASP A 349 -3.45 -8.51 17.22
CA ASP A 349 -4.23 -8.44 18.47
C ASP A 349 -5.00 -9.75 18.74
N THR A 350 -4.34 -10.69 19.43
CA THR A 350 -4.87 -12.04 19.65
C THR A 350 -5.75 -12.13 20.89
N ASN A 351 -5.60 -11.23 21.86
CA ASN A 351 -6.46 -11.08 23.03
C ASN A 351 -7.75 -10.31 22.72
N GLY A 352 -7.81 -9.59 21.61
CA GLY A 352 -8.99 -8.93 21.09
C GLY A 352 -9.31 -7.58 21.76
N ASP A 353 -8.33 -6.97 22.42
CA ASP A 353 -8.50 -5.72 23.17
C ASP A 353 -7.94 -4.48 22.46
N GLY A 354 -7.64 -4.58 21.15
CA GLY A 354 -7.05 -3.51 20.39
C GLY A 354 -5.66 -3.20 20.92
N SER A 355 -5.41 -1.96 21.34
CA SER A 355 -4.15 -1.56 21.98
C SER A 355 -4.31 -1.33 23.49
N ASP A 356 -5.39 -1.83 24.10
CA ASP A 356 -5.73 -1.54 25.50
C ASP A 356 -4.72 -2.15 26.48
N THR A 357 -4.08 -3.27 26.11
CA THR A 357 -3.02 -3.88 26.91
C THR A 357 -1.69 -3.86 26.19
N ILE A 358 -0.61 -3.65 26.95
CA ILE A 358 0.77 -3.62 26.44
C ILE A 358 1.46 -4.88 26.96
N PRO A 359 2.23 -5.61 26.12
CA PRO A 359 2.96 -6.78 26.58
C PRO A 359 4.05 -6.36 27.59
N GLY A 360 4.28 -7.19 28.58
CA GLY A 360 5.23 -6.91 29.64
C GLY A 360 5.73 -8.17 30.33
N PRO A 361 6.86 -8.08 31.07
CA PRO A 361 7.39 -9.22 31.80
C PRO A 361 6.36 -9.81 32.77
N LYS A 362 6.45 -11.13 32.97
CA LYS A 362 5.48 -11.94 33.75
C LYS A 362 4.09 -12.09 33.10
N ASN A 363 3.94 -11.82 31.81
CA ASN A 363 2.68 -12.12 31.16
C ASN A 363 2.43 -13.63 31.08
N TRP A 364 3.47 -14.44 30.89
CA TRP A 364 3.38 -15.91 30.94
C TRP A 364 4.47 -16.55 31.80
N ASN A 365 4.33 -17.84 32.10
CA ASN A 365 5.14 -18.55 33.09
C ASN A 365 6.57 -18.77 32.61
N ALA A 366 6.85 -19.92 31.99
CA ALA A 366 8.18 -20.31 31.55
C ALA A 366 8.13 -21.57 30.69
N ILE A 367 9.27 -21.84 30.04
CA ILE A 367 9.60 -23.14 29.45
C ILE A 367 10.48 -23.89 30.45
N PHE A 368 10.08 -25.11 30.78
CA PHE A 368 10.72 -25.96 31.77
C PHE A 368 11.44 -27.11 31.06
N LEU A 369 12.76 -27.08 31.05
CA LEU A 369 13.60 -28.13 30.47
C LEU A 369 14.04 -29.08 31.58
N GLU A 370 13.45 -30.27 31.62
CA GLU A 370 13.66 -31.25 32.70
C GLU A 370 14.90 -32.12 32.46
N SER A 371 15.35 -32.80 33.51
CA SER A 371 16.52 -33.67 33.44
C SER A 371 16.40 -34.74 32.35
N GLY A 372 17.41 -34.81 31.47
CA GLY A 372 17.47 -35.76 30.36
C GLY A 372 16.72 -35.33 29.09
N SER A 373 16.09 -34.15 29.09
CA SER A 373 15.46 -33.57 27.90
C SER A 373 16.47 -32.90 26.95
N LYS A 374 16.03 -32.60 25.73
CA LYS A 374 16.77 -31.78 24.76
C LYS A 374 15.92 -30.62 24.27
N ALA A 375 16.52 -29.43 24.16
CA ALA A 375 15.94 -28.29 23.47
C ALA A 375 16.94 -27.70 22.47
N ASP A 376 16.48 -27.42 21.25
CA ASP A 376 17.29 -26.91 20.16
C ASP A 376 16.59 -25.69 19.54
N PHE A 377 17.10 -24.50 19.85
CA PHE A 377 16.57 -23.20 19.43
C PHE A 377 17.51 -22.58 18.40
N ASP A 378 17.00 -22.31 17.21
CA ASP A 378 17.70 -21.58 16.15
C ASP A 378 16.75 -20.54 15.56
N ASN A 379 17.14 -19.26 15.49
CA ASN A 379 16.27 -18.15 15.06
C ASN A 379 14.95 -18.06 15.86
N VAL A 380 15.06 -18.19 17.19
CA VAL A 380 13.94 -18.14 18.12
C VAL A 380 13.93 -16.82 18.89
N VAL A 381 12.76 -16.24 19.09
CA VAL A 381 12.53 -15.04 19.88
C VAL A 381 11.69 -15.37 21.12
N VAL A 382 12.19 -15.05 22.31
CA VAL A 382 11.50 -15.32 23.60
C VAL A 382 11.34 -14.03 24.40
N ARG A 383 10.07 -13.61 24.61
CA ARG A 383 9.74 -12.32 25.25
C ARG A 383 8.69 -12.44 26.34
N TYR A 384 8.68 -11.48 27.27
CA TYR A 384 7.58 -11.20 28.21
C TYR A 384 7.24 -12.32 29.22
N SER A 385 8.18 -13.24 29.45
CA SER A 385 8.03 -14.38 30.37
C SER A 385 8.36 -14.03 31.82
N GLY A 386 8.34 -15.06 32.69
CA GLY A 386 8.87 -15.00 34.05
C GLY A 386 7.79 -14.89 35.12
N TYR A 387 6.57 -15.36 34.85
CA TYR A 387 5.53 -15.48 35.87
C TYR A 387 5.80 -16.69 36.78
N ASN A 388 6.26 -16.48 38.01
CA ASN A 388 6.51 -17.57 38.97
C ASN A 388 5.21 -18.01 39.68
N TYR A 389 4.35 -18.76 38.99
CA TYR A 389 3.09 -19.27 39.57
C TYR A 389 3.33 -20.30 40.69
N ASN A 390 4.26 -21.22 40.47
CA ASN A 390 4.36 -22.38 41.35
C ASN A 390 4.92 -22.01 42.71
N GLY A 391 5.88 -21.08 42.86
CA GLY A 391 6.55 -20.82 44.15
C GLY A 391 7.19 -22.06 44.82
N GLU A 392 7.04 -23.25 44.22
CA GLU A 392 7.18 -24.57 44.85
C GLU A 392 8.63 -25.04 44.89
N TYR A 393 9.52 -24.47 44.08
CA TYR A 393 10.87 -25.03 43.92
C TYR A 393 11.98 -24.08 44.36
N LEU A 394 11.91 -22.79 44.01
CA LEU A 394 12.85 -21.77 44.51
C LEU A 394 12.15 -20.43 44.68
N LEU A 395 11.97 -20.03 45.94
CA LEU A 395 11.49 -18.70 46.31
C LEU A 395 12.40 -17.64 45.66
N GLY A 396 11.83 -16.81 44.79
CA GLY A 396 12.48 -15.63 44.22
C GLY A 396 13.09 -15.78 42.82
N VAL A 397 13.01 -16.95 42.18
CA VAL A 397 13.50 -17.14 40.79
C VAL A 397 12.34 -16.98 39.81
N ALA A 398 12.50 -16.16 38.78
CA ALA A 398 11.47 -15.91 37.76
C ALA A 398 12.14 -15.75 36.39
N THR A 399 11.94 -16.69 35.49
CA THR A 399 12.73 -16.80 34.26
C THR A 399 11.93 -17.25 33.04
N ALA A 400 12.46 -17.00 31.84
CA ALA A 400 11.92 -17.56 30.60
C ALA A 400 12.17 -19.07 30.51
N ILE A 401 13.42 -19.50 30.79
CA ILE A 401 13.84 -20.90 30.68
C ILE A 401 14.34 -21.42 32.02
N TYR A 402 13.65 -22.42 32.58
CA TYR A 402 14.17 -23.23 33.69
C TYR A 402 14.95 -24.43 33.15
N GLN A 403 16.27 -24.35 33.15
CA GLN A 403 17.16 -25.42 32.72
C GLN A 403 17.52 -26.32 33.92
N ARG A 404 16.88 -27.50 34.01
CA ARG A 404 16.95 -28.41 35.16
C ARG A 404 17.63 -29.75 34.84
N GLY A 405 18.49 -29.78 33.85
CA GLY A 405 19.27 -30.98 33.48
C GLY A 405 19.19 -31.38 32.01
N ALA A 406 18.81 -30.46 31.12
CA ALA A 406 18.67 -30.71 29.70
C ALA A 406 19.99 -30.54 28.92
N GLU A 407 20.00 -30.94 27.65
CA GLU A 407 20.91 -30.41 26.62
C GLU A 407 20.19 -29.26 25.90
N PHE A 408 20.64 -28.02 26.11
CA PHE A 408 20.01 -26.83 25.52
C PHE A 408 20.97 -26.14 24.55
N LEU A 409 20.59 -26.09 23.28
CA LEU A 409 21.31 -25.40 22.21
C LEU A 409 20.53 -24.15 21.80
N VAL A 410 21.21 -23.02 21.69
CA VAL A 410 20.66 -21.73 21.29
C VAL A 410 21.57 -21.10 20.23
N LEU A 411 21.05 -20.89 19.03
CA LEU A 411 21.73 -20.31 17.88
C LEU A 411 20.88 -19.15 17.33
N ASN A 412 21.49 -18.05 16.87
CA ASN A 412 20.78 -16.98 16.12
C ASN A 412 19.51 -16.45 16.81
N SER A 413 19.43 -16.52 18.14
CA SER A 413 18.18 -16.35 18.88
C SER A 413 18.20 -15.11 19.77
N LEU A 414 17.02 -14.56 20.07
CA LEU A 414 16.83 -13.36 20.87
C LEU A 414 16.01 -13.66 22.12
N PHE A 415 16.55 -13.30 23.28
CA PHE A 415 15.83 -13.29 24.54
C PHE A 415 15.79 -11.86 25.07
N GLU A 416 14.59 -11.32 25.22
CA GLU A 416 14.45 -9.94 25.72
C GLU A 416 13.21 -9.71 26.56
N GLN A 417 13.23 -8.65 27.38
CA GLN A 417 12.07 -8.17 28.13
C GLN A 417 11.42 -9.25 29.03
N ASN A 418 12.25 -10.18 29.49
CA ASN A 418 11.88 -11.22 30.45
C ASN A 418 12.08 -10.70 31.87
N PHE A 419 11.31 -11.20 32.86
CA PHE A 419 11.22 -10.52 34.16
C PHE A 419 12.55 -10.44 34.95
N THR A 420 13.04 -11.54 35.52
CA THR A 420 14.31 -11.53 36.28
C THR A 420 15.45 -12.04 35.42
N THR A 421 15.29 -13.21 34.78
CA THR A 421 16.37 -13.75 33.95
C THR A 421 15.87 -14.50 32.73
N SER A 422 16.60 -14.45 31.63
CA SER A 422 16.22 -15.21 30.43
C SER A 422 16.46 -16.71 30.63
N ILE A 423 17.62 -17.09 31.16
CA ILE A 423 17.95 -18.50 31.41
C ILE A 423 18.40 -18.69 32.86
N PHE A 424 17.70 -19.55 33.58
CA PHE A 424 18.11 -20.02 34.89
C PHE A 424 18.64 -21.46 34.81
N GLN A 425 19.94 -21.63 35.07
CA GLN A 425 20.62 -22.93 34.98
C GLN A 425 20.80 -23.60 36.34
N ASP A 426 20.17 -24.75 36.56
CA ASP A 426 20.34 -25.57 37.77
C ASP A 426 20.99 -26.94 37.55
N ALA A 427 21.09 -27.41 36.31
CA ALA A 427 21.83 -28.61 35.95
C ALA A 427 22.01 -28.65 34.42
N GLY A 428 22.61 -29.71 33.88
CA GLY A 428 22.64 -29.94 32.43
C GLY A 428 23.68 -29.08 31.69
N THR A 429 23.50 -28.96 30.38
CA THR A 429 24.41 -28.23 29.49
C THR A 429 23.66 -27.20 28.66
N THR A 430 24.22 -26.00 28.54
CA THR A 430 23.66 -24.92 27.71
C THR A 430 24.77 -24.36 26.81
N THR A 431 24.52 -24.37 25.51
CA THR A 431 25.42 -23.79 24.49
C THR A 431 24.68 -22.68 23.77
N ILE A 432 25.26 -21.49 23.79
CA ILE A 432 24.70 -20.29 23.15
C ILE A 432 25.73 -19.78 22.14
N ASN A 433 25.31 -19.56 20.89
CA ASN A 433 26.16 -19.00 19.87
C ASN A 433 25.39 -18.01 18.98
N HIS A 434 26.05 -16.92 18.57
CA HIS A 434 25.46 -15.93 17.66
C HIS A 434 24.06 -15.48 18.07
N SER A 435 23.86 -15.21 19.37
CA SER A 435 22.54 -14.94 19.96
C SER A 435 22.56 -13.73 20.88
N GLU A 436 21.41 -13.11 21.09
CA GLU A 436 21.23 -11.88 21.86
C GLU A 436 20.44 -12.12 23.15
N LEU A 437 20.96 -11.63 24.28
CA LEU A 437 20.26 -11.62 25.56
C LEU A 437 20.25 -10.19 26.11
N THR A 438 19.12 -9.48 25.96
CA THR A 438 19.04 -8.04 26.26
C THR A 438 17.80 -7.60 27.03
N ASN A 439 17.84 -6.43 27.68
CA ASN A 439 16.66 -5.78 28.28
C ASN A 439 15.92 -6.60 29.36
N GLN A 440 16.65 -7.37 30.18
CA GLN A 440 16.13 -7.96 31.42
C GLN A 440 17.00 -7.58 32.63
N ASN A 441 16.74 -8.14 33.82
CA ASN A 441 17.65 -7.95 34.95
C ASN A 441 18.96 -8.74 34.77
N MET A 442 18.87 -10.03 34.43
CA MET A 442 20.06 -10.85 34.15
C MET A 442 19.84 -11.68 32.88
N GLY A 443 20.78 -11.69 31.95
CA GLY A 443 20.72 -12.61 30.81
C GLY A 443 20.68 -14.06 31.30
N ILE A 444 21.65 -14.43 32.13
CA ILE A 444 21.80 -15.80 32.64
C ILE A 444 22.08 -15.80 34.14
N TRP A 445 21.32 -16.61 34.87
CA TRP A 445 21.64 -16.97 36.25
C TRP A 445 22.05 -18.44 36.32
N SER A 446 23.36 -18.65 36.48
CA SER A 446 23.98 -19.96 36.66
C SER A 446 24.03 -20.35 38.13
N ARG A 447 23.45 -21.51 38.47
CA ARG A 447 23.72 -22.19 39.73
C ARG A 447 24.67 -23.34 39.48
N ASN A 448 24.29 -24.31 38.64
CA ASN A 448 24.99 -25.59 38.43
C ASN A 448 24.95 -25.97 36.94
N GLY A 449 25.70 -27.00 36.53
CA GLY A 449 25.79 -27.43 35.13
C GLY A 449 26.92 -26.71 34.38
N SER A 450 26.96 -26.88 33.06
CA SER A 450 27.96 -26.25 32.20
C SER A 450 27.32 -25.30 31.19
N ILE A 451 27.86 -24.09 31.09
CA ILE A 451 27.39 -23.06 30.16
C ILE A 451 28.56 -22.63 29.28
N THR A 452 28.36 -22.64 27.96
CA THR A 452 29.30 -22.11 26.96
C THR A 452 28.58 -21.10 26.08
N ILE A 453 29.16 -19.92 25.93
CA ILE A 453 28.60 -18.79 25.18
C ILE A 453 29.71 -18.19 24.34
N SER A 454 29.46 -17.96 23.05
CA SER A 454 30.45 -17.35 22.14
C SER A 454 29.78 -16.67 20.96
N GLN A 455 30.40 -15.65 20.39
CA GLN A 455 29.88 -14.85 19.28
C GLN A 455 28.51 -14.23 19.57
N SER A 456 28.16 -14.02 20.84
CA SER A 456 26.86 -13.51 21.28
C SER A 456 26.94 -12.08 21.79
N SER A 457 25.76 -11.45 21.88
CA SER A 457 25.56 -10.09 22.39
C SER A 457 24.80 -10.15 23.73
N LEU A 458 25.43 -9.69 24.82
CA LEU A 458 24.85 -9.65 26.16
C LEU A 458 24.90 -8.22 26.69
N HIS A 459 23.81 -7.47 26.52
CA HIS A 459 23.79 -6.03 26.78
C HIS A 459 22.43 -5.56 27.30
N GLY A 460 22.33 -4.30 27.74
CA GLY A 460 21.06 -3.69 28.13
C GLY A 460 20.45 -4.30 29.40
N ASN A 461 21.17 -5.16 30.12
CA ASN A 461 20.67 -5.78 31.34
C ASN A 461 20.82 -4.83 32.54
N THR A 462 19.77 -4.70 33.34
CA THR A 462 19.76 -3.78 34.50
C THR A 462 20.57 -4.30 35.69
N GLY A 463 20.83 -5.61 35.75
CA GLY A 463 21.72 -6.29 36.68
C GLY A 463 23.01 -6.74 35.99
N CYS A 464 23.41 -8.00 36.22
CA CYS A 464 24.55 -8.60 35.54
C CYS A 464 24.09 -9.46 34.37
N ALA A 465 24.72 -9.30 33.21
CA ALA A 465 24.51 -10.15 32.03
C ALA A 465 24.63 -11.63 32.39
N ILE A 466 25.63 -11.98 33.20
CA ILE A 466 25.78 -13.33 33.76
C ILE A 466 26.04 -13.24 35.27
N TYR A 467 25.18 -13.93 36.03
CA TYR A 467 25.33 -14.13 37.46
C TYR A 467 25.56 -15.62 37.78
N ASN A 468 26.73 -15.94 38.33
CA ASN A 468 27.13 -17.28 38.75
C ASN A 468 27.06 -17.39 40.29
N GLN A 469 26.14 -18.21 40.80
CA GLN A 469 25.80 -18.33 42.22
C GLN A 469 26.80 -19.20 43.04
N GLY A 470 27.95 -19.59 42.47
CA GLY A 470 29.01 -20.32 43.17
C GLY A 470 29.94 -19.42 43.99
N SER A 471 30.63 -19.97 45.00
CA SER A 471 31.77 -19.28 45.62
C SER A 471 32.88 -19.10 44.58
N ASP A 472 33.56 -17.94 44.58
CA ASP A 472 34.60 -17.50 43.62
C ASP A 472 35.83 -18.45 43.45
N ILE A 473 35.80 -19.63 44.07
CA ILE A 473 36.94 -20.56 44.23
C ILE A 473 36.60 -22.00 43.77
N ASP A 474 35.43 -22.26 43.16
CA ASP A 474 35.13 -23.60 42.61
C ASP A 474 35.44 -23.69 41.10
N PRO A 475 36.61 -24.23 40.69
CA PRO A 475 36.97 -24.38 39.29
C PRO A 475 36.07 -25.37 38.52
N ALA A 476 35.23 -26.16 39.20
CA ALA A 476 34.26 -27.03 38.56
C ALA A 476 32.97 -26.32 38.10
N ARG A 477 32.81 -25.02 38.41
CA ARG A 477 31.58 -24.23 38.14
C ARG A 477 31.85 -22.98 37.29
N VAL A 478 32.88 -23.02 36.46
CA VAL A 478 33.27 -21.90 35.59
C VAL A 478 32.29 -21.79 34.42
N VAL A 479 31.81 -20.58 34.12
CA VAL A 479 31.06 -20.29 32.88
C VAL A 479 32.04 -19.88 31.79
N SER A 480 31.99 -20.53 30.62
CA SER A 480 32.79 -20.17 29.46
C SER A 480 32.04 -19.14 28.62
N ALA A 481 32.51 -17.91 28.57
CA ALA A 481 31.84 -16.78 27.91
C ALA A 481 32.83 -15.90 27.11
N GLN A 482 33.86 -16.49 26.51
CA GLN A 482 34.81 -15.77 25.64
C GLN A 482 34.19 -15.46 24.27
N ASN A 483 34.73 -14.44 23.62
CA ASN A 483 34.35 -13.94 22.30
C ASN A 483 32.89 -13.48 22.24
N ASN A 484 32.42 -12.78 23.27
CA ASN A 484 31.10 -12.16 23.30
C ASN A 484 31.24 -10.65 23.43
N TRP A 485 30.23 -9.92 22.98
CA TRP A 485 30.08 -8.49 23.21
C TRP A 485 29.18 -8.23 24.41
N TRP A 486 29.52 -7.19 25.18
CA TRP A 486 28.96 -6.95 26.51
C TRP A 486 28.25 -5.59 26.63
N GLY A 487 27.85 -5.00 25.51
CA GLY A 487 27.27 -3.66 25.46
C GLY A 487 28.28 -2.52 25.28
N ASP A 488 29.58 -2.79 25.39
CA ASP A 488 30.63 -1.76 25.27
C ASP A 488 31.97 -2.36 24.81
N SER A 489 32.71 -1.58 24.03
CA SER A 489 34.05 -1.93 23.53
C SER A 489 35.11 -2.17 24.62
N SER A 490 34.89 -1.70 25.84
CA SER A 490 35.73 -1.94 27.02
C SER A 490 35.46 -3.28 27.70
N GLY A 491 34.46 -4.04 27.23
CA GLY A 491 34.08 -5.34 27.76
C GLY A 491 33.21 -5.26 29.01
N PRO A 492 32.96 -6.41 29.66
CA PRO A 492 32.04 -6.46 30.79
C PRO A 492 32.64 -5.81 32.02
N ARG A 493 31.78 -5.27 32.88
CA ARG A 493 32.19 -4.82 34.21
C ARG A 493 32.34 -6.01 35.15
N ASP A 494 33.58 -6.47 35.33
CA ASP A 494 33.91 -7.56 36.27
C ASP A 494 33.98 -7.03 37.70
N VAL A 495 32.92 -7.26 38.48
CA VAL A 495 32.84 -6.77 39.87
C VAL A 495 33.75 -7.54 40.84
N SER A 496 34.34 -8.64 40.39
CA SER A 496 35.13 -9.57 41.21
C SER A 496 36.63 -9.57 40.88
N GLY A 497 37.03 -9.00 39.73
CA GLY A 497 38.31 -9.35 39.11
C GLY A 497 38.91 -8.31 38.16
N SER A 498 39.31 -8.78 36.97
CA SER A 498 40.40 -8.24 36.13
C SER A 498 40.02 -7.05 35.23
N ASN A 499 38.73 -6.76 35.06
CA ASN A 499 38.24 -5.61 34.29
C ASN A 499 37.24 -4.74 35.09
N PRO A 500 37.65 -4.14 36.23
CA PRO A 500 36.74 -3.38 37.09
C PRO A 500 36.30 -2.03 36.48
N LEU A 501 36.95 -1.58 35.40
CA LEU A 501 36.65 -0.33 34.69
C LEU A 501 35.86 -0.54 33.40
N GLY A 502 35.55 -1.79 33.01
CA GLY A 502 34.65 -2.06 31.89
C GLY A 502 33.29 -1.39 32.10
N THR A 503 32.76 -0.77 31.05
CA THR A 503 31.48 -0.06 31.08
C THR A 503 30.32 -0.87 30.51
N GLY A 504 30.58 -2.05 29.95
CA GLY A 504 29.55 -3.00 29.56
C GLY A 504 28.80 -3.62 30.74
N ASP A 505 27.83 -4.46 30.44
CA ASP A 505 27.01 -5.16 31.44
C ASP A 505 27.87 -5.93 32.44
N CYS A 506 27.43 -5.97 33.70
CA CYS A 506 28.24 -6.61 34.73
C CYS A 506 28.25 -8.13 34.63
N ILE A 507 29.32 -8.72 35.16
CA ILE A 507 29.46 -10.15 35.37
C ILE A 507 29.86 -10.42 36.82
N SER A 508 29.43 -11.54 37.39
CA SER A 508 29.91 -12.02 38.70
C SER A 508 31.27 -12.71 38.60
N GLY A 509 31.76 -13.27 39.72
CA GLY A 509 32.97 -14.11 39.72
C GLY A 509 32.81 -15.43 38.95
N ASN A 510 33.97 -16.03 38.65
CA ASN A 510 34.10 -17.36 38.02
C ASN A 510 33.50 -17.47 36.60
N ILE A 511 33.73 -16.43 35.78
CA ILE A 511 33.31 -16.36 34.37
C ILE A 511 34.56 -16.10 33.52
N LEU A 512 34.78 -16.93 32.49
CA LEU A 512 35.86 -16.72 31.52
C LEU A 512 35.34 -15.89 30.35
N TYR A 513 35.67 -14.60 30.33
CA TYR A 513 35.18 -13.67 29.31
C TYR A 513 36.27 -13.12 28.38
N ASP A 514 37.55 -13.28 28.72
CA ASP A 514 38.70 -12.80 27.93
C ASP A 514 39.18 -13.89 26.95
N PRO A 515 39.35 -13.59 25.64
CA PRO A 515 39.06 -12.31 24.98
C PRO A 515 37.56 -12.02 24.87
N PHE A 516 37.16 -10.76 25.03
CA PHE A 516 35.83 -10.26 24.68
C PHE A 516 35.86 -9.50 23.35
N LEU A 517 34.70 -9.32 22.72
CA LEU A 517 34.57 -8.59 21.46
C LEU A 517 34.41 -7.09 21.74
N THR A 518 35.05 -6.27 20.90
CA THR A 518 34.98 -4.79 20.99
C THR A 518 33.82 -4.19 20.19
N GLU A 519 33.15 -5.01 19.38
CA GLU A 519 31.99 -4.70 18.55
C GLU A 519 30.95 -5.81 18.69
N ASP A 520 29.67 -5.50 18.45
CA ASP A 520 28.59 -6.48 18.55
C ASP A 520 28.68 -7.47 17.37
N PRO A 521 28.82 -8.79 17.60
CA PRO A 521 28.90 -9.80 16.55
C PRO A 521 27.58 -10.03 15.80
N LEU A 522 26.46 -9.53 16.31
CA LEU A 522 25.12 -9.66 15.71
C LEU A 522 24.75 -8.45 14.86
N ILE A 523 25.47 -7.34 15.01
CA ILE A 523 25.52 -6.36 13.94
C ILE A 523 26.27 -7.09 12.84
N GLU A 524 25.54 -7.52 11.81
CA GLU A 524 26.19 -8.02 10.61
C GLU A 524 27.25 -6.98 10.25
N ALA A 525 28.52 -7.38 10.25
CA ALA A 525 29.52 -6.63 9.52
C ALA A 525 28.92 -6.59 8.14
N SER A 526 28.28 -5.46 7.78
CA SER A 526 27.51 -5.39 6.56
C SER A 526 28.46 -5.98 5.52
N PRO A 527 28.03 -7.02 4.78
CA PRO A 527 28.74 -7.31 3.57
C PRO A 527 28.89 -5.96 2.86
N ILE A 528 29.91 -5.79 2.03
CA ILE A 528 29.86 -4.67 1.10
C ILE A 528 28.67 -4.99 0.18
N THR A 529 27.45 -4.71 0.65
CA THR A 529 26.19 -4.83 -0.03
C THR A 529 26.07 -3.54 -0.80
N THR A 530 25.95 -3.69 -2.10
CA THR A 530 25.22 -2.73 -2.91
C THR A 530 23.97 -2.31 -2.13
N PRO A 531 23.69 -1.01 -2.00
CA PRO A 531 22.43 -0.54 -1.42
C PRO A 531 21.22 -1.27 -2.03
N ASP A 532 20.13 -1.38 -1.29
CA ASP A 532 18.88 -1.88 -1.85
C ASP A 532 18.46 -1.00 -3.04
N PRO A 533 17.94 -1.59 -4.13
CA PRO A 533 17.69 -0.84 -5.34
C PRO A 533 16.55 0.14 -5.14
N VAL A 534 16.83 1.42 -5.44
CA VAL A 534 15.87 2.51 -5.26
C VAL A 534 15.38 3.04 -6.61
N ILE A 535 14.09 3.35 -6.69
CA ILE A 535 13.44 3.97 -7.84
C ILE A 535 12.99 5.39 -7.46
N ILE A 536 13.52 6.39 -8.17
CA ILE A 536 13.08 7.79 -8.04
C ILE A 536 11.87 8.03 -8.95
N ILE A 537 10.75 8.42 -8.35
CA ILE A 537 9.48 8.70 -9.02
C ILE A 537 9.22 10.21 -9.02
N PRO A 538 9.28 10.87 -10.18
CA PRO A 538 9.11 12.32 -10.28
C PRO A 538 7.64 12.75 -10.10
N GLY A 539 7.44 14.02 -9.79
CA GLY A 539 6.14 14.69 -9.81
C GLY A 539 5.68 15.13 -11.20
N ILE A 540 4.57 15.87 -11.25
CA ILE A 540 4.05 16.47 -12.48
C ILE A 540 5.11 17.36 -13.15
N MET A 541 5.22 17.29 -14.48
CA MET A 541 6.30 17.88 -15.28
C MET A 541 7.73 17.36 -15.02
N GLY A 542 7.93 16.39 -14.12
CA GLY A 542 9.25 15.82 -13.87
C GLY A 542 9.68 14.77 -14.90
N SER A 543 9.06 14.74 -16.08
CA SER A 543 9.49 13.91 -17.21
C SER A 543 9.24 14.62 -18.54
N ALA A 544 10.11 14.40 -19.51
CA ALA A 544 9.98 14.96 -20.86
C ALA A 544 10.44 13.94 -21.92
N TYR A 545 9.88 14.03 -23.12
CA TYR A 545 10.32 13.22 -24.25
C TYR A 545 11.61 13.76 -24.87
N LYS A 546 12.56 12.85 -25.10
CA LYS A 546 13.79 13.04 -25.85
C LYS A 546 13.84 11.98 -26.95
N ASN A 547 13.64 12.37 -28.21
CA ASN A 547 13.54 11.43 -29.35
C ASN A 547 12.59 10.25 -29.06
N ASP A 548 11.37 10.58 -28.62
CA ASP A 548 10.30 9.64 -28.23
C ASP A 548 10.57 8.75 -27.00
N GLU A 549 11.69 8.94 -26.29
CA GLU A 549 11.96 8.29 -25.01
C GLU A 549 11.73 9.25 -23.83
N LEU A 550 11.08 8.79 -22.77
CA LEU A 550 10.88 9.59 -21.57
C LEU A 550 12.16 9.63 -20.73
N VAL A 551 12.60 10.83 -20.38
CA VAL A 551 13.72 11.08 -19.47
C VAL A 551 13.27 11.88 -18.25
N ILE A 552 13.91 11.65 -17.11
CA ILE A 552 13.57 12.30 -15.84
C ILE A 552 14.05 13.77 -15.84
N ASP A 553 13.10 14.67 -15.62
CA ASP A 553 13.25 16.12 -15.44
C ASP A 553 14.47 16.82 -16.08
N PRO A 554 14.65 16.76 -17.40
CA PRO A 554 15.79 17.40 -18.05
C PRO A 554 15.63 18.92 -18.19
N ILE A 555 14.49 19.48 -17.78
CA ILE A 555 14.15 20.91 -17.94
C ILE A 555 14.40 21.67 -16.65
N LEU A 556 13.90 21.14 -15.52
CA LEU A 556 13.98 21.81 -14.23
C LEU A 556 15.08 21.22 -13.33
N HIS A 557 15.68 20.08 -13.69
CA HIS A 557 16.80 19.47 -12.97
C HIS A 557 16.51 19.25 -11.47
N THR A 558 15.25 19.01 -11.10
CA THR A 558 14.77 18.92 -9.71
C THR A 558 15.42 17.77 -8.95
N TYR A 559 15.78 16.69 -9.64
CA TYR A 559 16.28 15.45 -9.04
C TYR A 559 17.78 15.24 -9.20
N ASP A 560 18.47 16.07 -10.00
CA ASP A 560 19.89 15.91 -10.34
C ASP A 560 20.78 15.85 -9.09
N ASP A 561 20.55 16.76 -8.16
CA ASP A 561 21.29 16.87 -6.90
C ASP A 561 21.07 15.63 -6.02
N LEU A 562 19.81 15.16 -5.88
CA LEU A 562 19.49 13.93 -5.15
C LEU A 562 20.18 12.71 -5.78
N LEU A 563 20.06 12.54 -7.10
CA LEU A 563 20.68 11.43 -7.82
C LEU A 563 22.22 11.47 -7.67
N ALA A 564 22.81 12.65 -7.82
CA ALA A 564 24.25 12.83 -7.65
C ALA A 564 24.70 12.52 -6.21
N THR A 565 23.92 12.92 -5.20
CA THR A 565 24.19 12.61 -3.80
C THR A 565 24.09 11.11 -3.53
N LEU A 566 23.08 10.41 -4.04
CA LEU A 566 22.99 8.95 -3.90
C LEU A 566 24.22 8.27 -4.52
N VAL A 567 24.61 8.67 -5.74
CA VAL A 567 25.81 8.14 -6.41
C VAL A 567 27.09 8.45 -5.63
N ALA A 568 27.24 9.67 -5.12
CA ALA A 568 28.40 10.07 -4.33
C ALA A 568 28.53 9.27 -3.02
N ASN A 569 27.43 8.69 -2.53
CA ASN A 569 27.38 7.86 -1.32
C ASN A 569 27.26 6.35 -1.59
N GLY A 570 27.50 5.91 -2.82
CA GLY A 570 27.75 4.50 -3.13
C GLY A 570 26.70 3.81 -3.99
N TYR A 571 25.58 4.48 -4.31
CA TYR A 571 24.67 4.00 -5.35
C TYR A 571 25.32 4.08 -6.76
N LYS A 572 24.80 3.29 -7.69
CA LYS A 572 25.24 3.13 -9.07
C LYS A 572 24.02 3.11 -9.99
N ASP A 573 24.00 4.09 -10.88
CA ASP A 573 22.98 4.22 -11.92
C ASP A 573 22.85 2.92 -12.75
N GLY A 574 21.62 2.46 -12.92
CA GLY A 574 21.29 1.24 -13.67
C GLY A 574 21.65 -0.08 -12.97
N VAL A 575 22.12 -0.04 -11.72
CA VAL A 575 22.44 -1.24 -10.92
C VAL A 575 21.57 -1.29 -9.66
N ASP A 576 21.64 -0.24 -8.85
CA ASP A 576 20.88 -0.09 -7.60
C ASP A 576 20.22 1.31 -7.49
N LEU A 577 20.44 2.19 -8.47
CA LEU A 577 19.75 3.46 -8.60
C LEU A 577 19.03 3.51 -9.95
N PHE A 578 17.72 3.72 -9.89
CA PHE A 578 16.86 3.76 -11.06
C PHE A 578 15.92 4.96 -10.99
N THR A 579 15.46 5.39 -12.16
CA THR A 579 14.46 6.45 -12.30
C THR A 579 13.25 5.91 -13.03
N PHE A 580 12.08 6.46 -12.73
CA PHE A 580 10.82 6.09 -13.39
C PHE A 580 10.18 7.34 -14.01
N PRO A 581 10.70 7.84 -15.14
CA PRO A 581 10.01 8.87 -15.88
C PRO A 581 8.74 8.30 -16.51
N TYR A 582 7.64 9.04 -16.46
CA TYR A 582 6.34 8.59 -16.95
C TYR A 582 5.55 9.71 -17.62
N GLU A 583 4.51 9.35 -18.37
CA GLU A 583 3.60 10.30 -19.00
C GLU A 583 2.71 10.96 -17.95
N TRP A 584 3.17 12.07 -17.38
CA TRP A 584 2.51 12.74 -16.26
C TRP A 584 1.19 13.42 -16.64
N ARG A 585 0.83 13.52 -17.93
CA ARG A 585 -0.47 14.01 -18.38
C ARG A 585 -1.59 12.96 -18.25
N ASP A 586 -1.22 11.68 -18.21
CA ASP A 586 -2.15 10.55 -18.09
C ASP A 586 -2.58 10.30 -16.63
N SER A 587 -3.57 9.43 -16.43
CA SER A 587 -4.04 9.03 -15.10
C SER A 587 -2.95 8.35 -14.28
N ASN A 588 -2.89 8.67 -12.98
CA ASN A 588 -2.02 8.04 -12.00
C ASN A 588 -2.29 6.53 -11.86
N ILE A 589 -3.51 6.06 -12.19
CA ILE A 589 -3.84 4.62 -12.27
C ILE A 589 -3.05 3.93 -13.38
N LEU A 590 -2.94 4.58 -14.55
CA LEU A 590 -2.18 4.06 -15.67
C LEU A 590 -0.67 4.09 -15.36
N SER A 591 -0.20 5.21 -14.81
CA SER A 591 1.21 5.36 -14.41
C SER A 591 1.62 4.34 -13.35
N ALA A 592 0.73 3.98 -12.42
CA ALA A 592 0.99 2.93 -11.43
C ALA A 592 1.15 1.54 -12.07
N ALA A 593 0.42 1.24 -13.14
CA ALA A 593 0.60 0.01 -13.90
C ALA A 593 1.97 -0.03 -14.61
N PHE A 594 2.46 1.11 -15.11
CA PHE A 594 3.81 1.21 -15.65
C PHE A 594 4.89 1.15 -14.56
N LEU A 595 4.63 1.69 -13.37
CA LEU A 595 5.54 1.58 -12.22
C LEU A 595 5.76 0.10 -11.87
N ARG A 596 4.70 -0.72 -11.84
CA ARG A 596 4.82 -2.17 -11.67
C ARG A 596 5.78 -2.80 -12.68
N ASN A 597 5.68 -2.42 -13.96
CA ASN A 597 6.58 -2.94 -14.98
C ASN A 597 8.03 -2.51 -14.73
N LYS A 598 8.24 -1.27 -14.25
CA LYS A 598 9.56 -0.80 -13.89
C LYS A 598 10.12 -1.54 -12.67
N ILE A 599 9.31 -1.83 -11.66
CA ILE A 599 9.70 -2.64 -10.50
C ILE A 599 10.14 -4.03 -10.96
N ASN A 600 9.35 -4.71 -11.81
CA ASN A 600 9.72 -6.01 -12.38
C ASN A 600 11.04 -5.97 -13.18
N GLU A 601 11.27 -4.91 -13.95
CA GLU A 601 12.52 -4.69 -14.69
C GLU A 601 13.70 -4.56 -13.71
N VAL A 602 13.54 -3.74 -12.67
CA VAL A 602 14.57 -3.52 -11.64
C VAL A 602 14.87 -4.82 -10.88
N GLN A 603 13.85 -5.54 -10.42
CA GLN A 603 13.97 -6.86 -9.78
C GLN A 603 14.76 -7.84 -10.64
N THR A 604 14.55 -7.81 -11.96
CA THR A 604 15.31 -8.64 -12.90
C THR A 604 16.79 -8.23 -13.00
N ILE A 605 17.09 -6.93 -12.93
CA ILE A 605 18.46 -6.39 -13.00
C ILE A 605 19.25 -6.67 -11.72
N CYS A 606 18.66 -6.35 -10.55
CA CYS A 606 19.29 -6.53 -9.25
C CYS A 606 19.30 -8.00 -8.78
N ASN A 607 18.41 -8.84 -9.32
CA ASN A 607 18.06 -10.15 -8.76
C ASN A 607 17.66 -10.04 -7.27
N CYS A 608 16.71 -9.15 -6.99
CA CYS A 608 16.20 -8.84 -5.67
C CYS A 608 14.68 -9.02 -5.61
N ASP A 609 14.17 -9.27 -4.41
CA ASP A 609 12.75 -9.55 -4.19
C ASP A 609 11.92 -8.28 -3.98
N LYS A 610 12.53 -7.19 -3.47
CA LYS A 610 11.86 -5.91 -3.21
C LYS A 610 12.72 -4.73 -3.66
N VAL A 611 12.07 -3.57 -3.84
CA VAL A 611 12.72 -2.30 -4.17
C VAL A 611 12.27 -1.18 -3.23
N ASP A 612 13.07 -0.11 -3.18
CA ASP A 612 12.74 1.11 -2.46
C ASP A 612 12.15 2.15 -3.40
N LEU A 613 11.19 2.94 -2.92
CA LEU A 613 10.59 4.02 -3.70
C LEU A 613 10.84 5.38 -3.04
N VAL A 614 11.36 6.34 -3.80
CA VAL A 614 11.40 7.76 -3.39
C VAL A 614 10.51 8.54 -4.34
N ALA A 615 9.38 9.02 -3.85
CA ALA A 615 8.32 9.56 -4.69
C ALA A 615 8.00 11.01 -4.32
N HIS A 616 8.12 11.91 -5.30
CA HIS A 616 7.95 13.35 -5.09
C HIS A 616 6.63 13.86 -5.67
N SER A 617 5.94 14.72 -4.92
CA SER A 617 4.73 15.41 -5.37
C SER A 617 3.69 14.40 -5.91
N MET A 618 3.15 14.61 -7.12
CA MET A 618 2.23 13.67 -7.77
C MET A 618 2.79 12.24 -7.93
N GLY A 619 4.11 12.07 -8.02
CA GLY A 619 4.75 10.75 -8.08
C GLY A 619 4.43 9.90 -6.85
N GLY A 620 4.23 10.51 -5.69
CA GLY A 620 3.77 9.81 -4.49
C GLY A 620 2.35 9.25 -4.63
N LEU A 621 1.48 9.88 -5.41
CA LEU A 621 0.16 9.34 -5.72
C LEU A 621 0.24 8.15 -6.67
N VAL A 622 1.21 8.13 -7.60
CA VAL A 622 1.50 6.97 -8.45
C VAL A 622 1.97 5.78 -7.60
N ALA A 623 2.91 6.03 -6.68
CA ALA A 623 3.41 5.01 -5.75
C ALA A 623 2.28 4.45 -4.86
N ARG A 624 1.48 5.34 -4.25
CA ARG A 624 0.29 4.95 -3.46
C ARG A 624 -0.69 4.13 -4.27
N GLN A 625 -1.00 4.56 -5.48
CA GLN A 625 -1.94 3.85 -6.34
C GLN A 625 -1.44 2.46 -6.71
N TYR A 626 -0.13 2.26 -6.87
CA TYR A 626 0.42 0.93 -7.08
C TYR A 626 0.24 0.06 -5.83
N ILE A 627 0.74 0.54 -4.68
CA ILE A 627 0.78 -0.21 -3.42
C ILE A 627 -0.63 -0.52 -2.89
N GLN A 628 -1.57 0.41 -2.98
CA GLN A 628 -2.95 0.24 -2.51
C GLN A 628 -3.84 -0.50 -3.51
N SER A 629 -3.30 -0.98 -4.63
CA SER A 629 -4.10 -1.70 -5.64
C SER A 629 -4.13 -3.20 -5.39
N ASN A 630 -5.17 -3.86 -5.92
CA ASN A 630 -5.27 -5.33 -5.98
C ASN A 630 -4.14 -5.99 -6.80
N ASN A 631 -3.29 -5.20 -7.47
CA ASN A 631 -2.17 -5.67 -8.27
C ASN A 631 -0.83 -5.51 -7.56
N TYR A 632 -0.80 -5.02 -6.32
CA TYR A 632 0.41 -4.88 -5.53
C TYR A 632 1.06 -6.26 -5.33
N GLY A 633 2.35 -6.36 -5.67
CA GLY A 633 3.10 -7.61 -5.68
C GLY A 633 3.77 -7.99 -4.37
N ASP A 634 3.60 -7.20 -3.30
CA ASP A 634 4.47 -7.24 -2.11
C ASP A 634 5.96 -7.10 -2.47
N ASP A 635 6.25 -6.24 -3.44
CA ASP A 635 7.56 -6.04 -4.07
C ASP A 635 8.20 -4.67 -3.75
N VAL A 636 7.64 -3.96 -2.75
CA VAL A 636 8.19 -2.71 -2.22
C VAL A 636 8.58 -2.91 -0.76
N ASP A 637 9.81 -2.53 -0.39
CA ASP A 637 10.32 -2.64 0.97
C ASP A 637 10.05 -1.38 1.80
N GLN A 638 10.32 -0.22 1.20
CA GLN A 638 10.03 1.08 1.79
C GLN A 638 9.59 2.13 0.75
N VAL A 639 8.83 3.12 1.21
CA VAL A 639 8.45 4.30 0.42
C VAL A 639 8.68 5.59 1.18
N ILE A 640 9.36 6.54 0.53
CA ILE A 640 9.61 7.89 1.03
C ILE A 640 8.79 8.87 0.17
N PHE A 641 7.77 9.47 0.77
CA PHE A 641 6.97 10.52 0.15
C PHE A 641 7.60 11.89 0.39
N LEU A 642 7.78 12.67 -0.68
CA LEU A 642 8.33 14.02 -0.63
C LEU A 642 7.26 15.02 -1.07
N GLY A 643 6.69 15.78 -0.13
CA GLY A 643 5.68 16.81 -0.44
C GLY A 643 4.44 16.27 -1.19
N THR A 644 4.08 15.00 -0.97
CA THR A 644 3.02 14.36 -1.76
C THR A 644 1.65 14.94 -1.40
N PRO A 645 0.82 15.38 -2.37
CA PRO A 645 -0.51 15.93 -2.11
C PRO A 645 -1.52 14.81 -1.82
N HIS A 646 -1.36 14.13 -0.68
CA HIS A 646 -2.21 12.99 -0.26
C HIS A 646 -3.70 13.32 -0.22
N LYS A 647 -4.08 14.59 -0.01
CA LYS A 647 -5.47 15.08 -0.05
C LYS A 647 -5.71 16.14 -1.12
N GLY A 648 -4.77 16.29 -2.04
CA GLY A 648 -4.80 17.17 -3.20
C GLY A 648 -4.18 18.54 -2.94
N SER A 649 -4.05 19.35 -3.99
CA SER A 649 -3.51 20.71 -3.95
C SER A 649 -4.52 21.73 -4.44
N VAL A 650 -4.65 22.83 -3.69
CA VAL A 650 -5.70 23.84 -3.89
C VAL A 650 -5.51 24.59 -5.21
N VAL A 651 -4.27 24.77 -5.67
CA VAL A 651 -3.99 25.50 -6.92
C VAL A 651 -4.48 24.77 -8.17
N ASP A 652 -4.72 23.44 -8.10
CA ASP A 652 -5.22 22.67 -9.24
C ASP A 652 -6.67 22.99 -9.60
N TYR A 653 -7.43 23.61 -8.68
CA TYR A 653 -8.74 24.18 -8.97
C TYR A 653 -8.70 25.20 -10.12
N ILE A 654 -7.67 26.05 -10.16
CA ILE A 654 -7.51 27.12 -11.14
C ILE A 654 -7.24 26.53 -12.54
N LYS A 655 -6.45 25.45 -12.59
CA LYS A 655 -6.11 24.71 -13.81
C LYS A 655 -7.34 23.98 -14.34
N TRP A 656 -8.04 23.26 -13.47
CA TRP A 656 -9.23 22.51 -13.82
C TRP A 656 -10.37 23.43 -14.25
N GLU A 657 -10.77 24.41 -13.45
CA GLU A 657 -11.99 25.20 -13.72
C GLU A 657 -11.87 26.18 -14.89
N ALA A 658 -10.65 26.59 -15.26
CA ALA A 658 -10.46 27.64 -16.26
C ALA A 658 -9.26 27.48 -17.19
N GLY A 659 -8.43 26.44 -17.02
CA GLY A 659 -7.17 26.30 -17.75
C GLY A 659 -6.23 27.48 -17.52
N GLN A 660 -6.26 28.05 -16.31
CA GLN A 660 -5.43 29.18 -15.89
C GLN A 660 -4.35 28.71 -14.90
N PHE A 661 -3.35 29.57 -14.68
CA PHE A 661 -2.15 29.25 -13.91
C PHE A 661 -1.80 30.44 -13.00
N VAL A 662 -1.23 30.16 -11.83
CA VAL A 662 -0.70 31.21 -10.94
C VAL A 662 0.65 31.72 -11.47
N PRO A 663 1.03 32.99 -11.23
CA PRO A 663 2.22 33.61 -11.79
C PRO A 663 3.50 33.18 -11.06
N GLU A 664 3.81 31.88 -11.11
CA GLU A 664 5.05 31.27 -10.62
C GLU A 664 5.78 30.59 -11.79
N VAL A 665 7.10 30.40 -11.70
CA VAL A 665 7.88 29.82 -12.82
C VAL A 665 7.32 28.48 -13.28
N PHE A 666 6.94 27.61 -12.34
CA PHE A 666 6.43 26.29 -12.65
C PHE A 666 5.11 26.33 -13.42
N ASP A 667 4.11 26.98 -12.81
CA ASP A 667 2.78 27.07 -13.37
C ASP A 667 2.76 27.88 -14.66
N SER A 668 3.62 28.90 -14.77
CA SER A 668 3.83 29.64 -16.02
C SER A 668 4.39 28.72 -17.12
N LEU A 669 5.42 27.93 -16.82
CA LEU A 669 6.01 27.00 -17.79
C LEU A 669 5.01 25.91 -18.20
N MET A 670 4.26 25.34 -17.25
CA MET A 670 3.18 24.38 -17.53
C MET A 670 2.14 24.98 -18.46
N GLY A 671 1.73 26.23 -18.19
CA GLY A 671 0.79 26.97 -19.02
C GLY A 671 1.29 27.17 -20.45
N LEU A 672 2.58 27.42 -20.65
CA LEU A 672 3.18 27.54 -21.98
C LEU A 672 3.14 26.21 -22.75
N PHE A 673 3.52 25.11 -22.11
CA PHE A 673 3.41 23.79 -22.72
C PHE A 673 1.96 23.49 -23.12
N PHE A 674 1.01 23.64 -22.20
CA PHE A 674 -0.40 23.37 -22.48
C PHE A 674 -0.96 24.31 -23.56
N GLN A 675 -0.55 25.57 -23.59
CA GLN A 675 -0.97 26.52 -24.62
C GLN A 675 -0.46 26.10 -26.01
N ALA A 676 0.80 25.70 -26.11
CA ALA A 676 1.39 25.22 -27.37
C ALA A 676 0.74 23.91 -27.83
N GLU A 677 0.57 22.95 -26.92
CA GLU A 677 -0.10 21.67 -27.18
C GLU A 677 -1.55 21.88 -27.62
N ALA A 678 -2.30 22.75 -26.93
CA ALA A 678 -3.67 23.10 -27.29
C ALA A 678 -3.75 23.69 -28.69
N LEU A 679 -2.89 24.67 -29.01
CA LEU A 679 -2.85 25.32 -30.32
C LEU A 679 -2.55 24.31 -31.44
N ARG A 680 -1.54 23.45 -31.25
CA ARG A 680 -1.10 22.45 -32.22
C ARG A 680 -2.16 21.40 -32.50
N ASN A 681 -2.89 20.97 -31.47
CA ASN A 681 -3.97 19.99 -31.61
C ASN A 681 -5.33 20.61 -31.94
N GLY A 682 -5.39 21.92 -32.22
CA GLY A 682 -6.61 22.59 -32.66
C GLY A 682 -7.65 22.84 -31.55
N TYR A 683 -7.23 22.78 -30.28
CA TYR A 683 -8.10 23.17 -29.17
C TYR A 683 -8.21 24.70 -29.09
N PRO A 684 -9.42 25.24 -28.84
CA PRO A 684 -9.64 26.69 -28.84
C PRO A 684 -8.99 27.41 -27.65
N ASN A 685 -8.72 26.70 -26.55
CA ASN A 685 -8.02 27.20 -25.36
C ASN A 685 -7.55 26.02 -24.47
N VAL A 686 -6.75 26.33 -23.45
CA VAL A 686 -6.20 25.35 -22.51
C VAL A 686 -7.28 24.62 -21.72
N PHE A 687 -8.36 25.30 -21.31
CA PHE A 687 -9.49 24.66 -20.63
C PHE A 687 -10.07 23.49 -21.46
N ASN A 688 -10.31 23.72 -22.75
CA ASN A 688 -10.82 22.68 -23.64
C ASN A 688 -9.80 21.57 -23.88
N TYR A 689 -8.51 21.89 -23.87
CA TYR A 689 -7.45 20.89 -23.96
C TYR A 689 -7.47 19.96 -22.74
N ILE A 690 -7.47 20.52 -21.53
CA ILE A 690 -7.49 19.78 -20.25
C ILE A 690 -8.69 18.83 -20.16
N HIS A 691 -9.88 19.20 -20.68
CA HIS A 691 -11.08 18.36 -20.57
C HIS A 691 -11.30 17.40 -21.74
N ASN A 692 -10.89 17.76 -22.96
CA ASN A 692 -11.25 16.99 -24.17
C ASN A 692 -10.13 16.08 -24.69
N ARG A 693 -8.85 16.35 -24.35
CA ARG A 693 -7.75 15.38 -24.36
C ARG A 693 -7.44 15.09 -22.89
N PRO A 694 -8.38 14.50 -22.13
CA PRO A 694 -8.48 14.66 -20.69
C PRO A 694 -7.10 14.51 -20.03
N ILE A 695 -6.59 15.61 -19.45
CA ILE A 695 -5.35 15.60 -18.67
C ILE A 695 -5.76 15.16 -17.26
N VAL A 696 -6.03 13.86 -17.13
CA VAL A 696 -6.71 13.26 -15.98
C VAL A 696 -5.90 13.50 -14.70
N SER A 697 -4.57 13.58 -14.79
CA SER A 697 -3.71 13.88 -13.64
C SER A 697 -4.04 15.21 -12.96
N VAL A 698 -4.45 16.25 -13.71
CA VAL A 698 -4.88 17.54 -13.12
C VAL A 698 -6.17 17.36 -12.30
N GLN A 699 -7.09 16.52 -12.76
CA GLN A 699 -8.30 16.17 -12.01
C GLN A 699 -7.95 15.40 -10.74
N GLU A 700 -7.02 14.45 -10.84
CA GLU A 700 -6.59 13.57 -9.75
C GLU A 700 -5.74 14.27 -8.69
N LEU A 701 -5.34 15.52 -8.92
CA LEU A 701 -4.70 16.40 -7.95
C LEU A 701 -5.68 17.33 -7.20
N LEU A 702 -6.95 17.42 -7.63
CA LEU A 702 -7.94 18.27 -6.98
C LEU A 702 -8.14 17.89 -5.51
N PRO A 703 -8.35 18.86 -4.59
CA PRO A 703 -8.47 18.54 -3.18
C PRO A 703 -9.75 17.77 -2.82
N THR A 704 -9.65 16.91 -1.81
CA THR A 704 -10.79 16.17 -1.24
C THR A 704 -11.24 16.73 0.12
N PHE A 705 -11.05 18.03 0.35
CA PHE A 705 -11.38 18.74 1.59
C PHE A 705 -11.98 20.14 1.30
N ASP A 706 -12.34 20.87 2.35
CA ASP A 706 -13.00 22.17 2.24
C ASP A 706 -12.00 23.31 1.94
N TYR A 707 -11.91 23.74 0.68
CA TYR A 707 -11.01 24.82 0.25
C TYR A 707 -11.70 25.99 -0.48
N LEU A 708 -12.99 25.89 -0.81
CA LEU A 708 -13.74 26.97 -1.47
C LEU A 708 -14.56 27.78 -0.47
N LYS A 709 -14.53 29.10 -0.60
CA LYS A 709 -15.19 30.04 0.33
C LYS A 709 -15.98 31.09 -0.44
N ASP A 710 -17.26 31.25 -0.13
CA ASP A 710 -18.09 32.27 -0.79
C ASP A 710 -17.72 33.67 -0.28
N LYS A 711 -17.37 34.59 -1.19
CA LYS A 711 -16.95 35.96 -0.84
C LYS A 711 -18.01 36.72 -0.04
N ASP A 712 -19.27 36.67 -0.50
CA ASP A 712 -20.34 37.52 0.03
C ASP A 712 -20.80 37.10 1.44
N THR A 713 -20.70 35.81 1.76
CA THR A 713 -21.15 35.26 3.05
C THR A 713 -20.00 34.92 4.00
N GLY A 714 -18.78 34.75 3.47
CA GLY A 714 -17.62 34.26 4.20
C GLY A 714 -17.71 32.78 4.58
N ILE A 715 -18.75 32.06 4.12
CA ILE A 715 -18.99 30.65 4.43
C ILE A 715 -18.04 29.79 3.59
N VAL A 716 -17.32 28.88 4.25
CA VAL A 716 -16.56 27.82 3.61
C VAL A 716 -17.54 26.74 3.16
N ARG A 717 -17.49 26.35 1.88
CA ARG A 717 -18.34 25.30 1.32
C ARG A 717 -17.84 23.93 1.76
N THR A 718 -18.75 22.99 1.97
CA THR A 718 -18.40 21.62 2.34
C THR A 718 -18.27 20.72 1.12
N TYR A 719 -17.10 20.14 0.91
CA TYR A 719 -16.84 19.15 -0.12
C TYR A 719 -17.72 17.89 0.09
N PRO A 720 -18.28 17.27 -0.97
CA PRO A 720 -18.12 17.57 -2.40
C PRO A 720 -19.21 18.48 -2.99
N ASN A 721 -20.02 19.18 -2.18
CA ASN A 721 -21.18 19.91 -2.68
C ASN A 721 -20.77 21.19 -3.42
N ASN A 722 -21.05 21.28 -4.72
CA ASN A 722 -20.66 22.40 -5.59
C ASN A 722 -19.13 22.59 -5.65
N TYR A 723 -18.44 21.47 -5.85
CA TYR A 723 -17.00 21.34 -6.08
C TYR A 723 -16.75 20.47 -7.32
N PRO A 724 -15.61 20.66 -8.02
CA PRO A 724 -15.10 19.60 -8.88
C PRO A 724 -14.64 18.43 -8.00
N THR A 725 -14.93 17.19 -8.43
CA THR A 725 -14.71 15.98 -7.62
C THR A 725 -13.46 15.20 -8.06
N ASN A 726 -12.79 14.60 -7.07
CA ASN A 726 -11.64 13.73 -7.25
C ASN A 726 -11.92 12.35 -6.66
N THR A 727 -12.47 11.45 -7.48
CA THR A 727 -12.81 10.09 -7.04
C THR A 727 -11.56 9.24 -6.77
N PHE A 728 -10.51 9.41 -7.56
CA PHE A 728 -9.24 8.72 -7.39
C PHE A 728 -8.66 8.92 -5.98
N LEU A 729 -8.57 10.18 -5.54
CA LEU A 729 -7.98 10.48 -4.24
C LEU A 729 -8.93 10.18 -3.08
N GLN A 730 -10.25 10.26 -3.30
CA GLN A 730 -11.25 9.78 -2.34
C GLN A 730 -11.07 8.27 -2.08
N ASP A 731 -10.89 7.48 -3.13
CA ASP A 731 -10.69 6.03 -3.01
C ASP A 731 -9.37 5.73 -2.28
N LEU A 732 -8.26 6.36 -2.67
CA LEU A 732 -6.97 6.18 -1.99
C LEU A 732 -7.01 6.56 -0.50
N ASN A 733 -7.75 7.62 -0.15
CA ASN A 733 -7.84 8.09 1.23
C ASN A 733 -8.83 7.28 2.08
N THR A 734 -9.81 6.63 1.47
CA THR A 734 -10.70 5.67 2.15
C THR A 734 -9.95 4.38 2.48
N ASN A 735 -9.01 3.98 1.63
CA ASN A 735 -8.28 2.72 1.71
C ASN A 735 -6.83 2.87 2.24
N ILE A 736 -6.54 3.90 3.05
CA ILE A 736 -5.22 4.06 3.69
C ILE A 736 -4.77 2.80 4.46
N PRO A 737 -5.65 2.06 5.16
CA PRO A 737 -5.24 0.81 5.81
C PRO A 737 -4.59 -0.20 4.84
N ASP A 738 -4.94 -0.20 3.56
CA ASP A 738 -4.34 -1.08 2.56
C ASP A 738 -2.88 -0.72 2.26
N LEU A 739 -2.45 0.53 2.54
CA LEU A 739 -1.04 0.93 2.53
C LEU A 739 -0.35 0.53 3.84
N LEU A 740 -0.97 0.82 4.99
CA LEU A 740 -0.35 0.66 6.31
C LEU A 740 -0.24 -0.80 6.77
N ASN A 741 -1.11 -1.68 6.28
CA ASN A 741 -1.13 -3.11 6.65
C ASN A 741 -0.22 -3.98 5.78
N THR A 742 0.50 -3.39 4.80
CA THR A 742 1.42 -4.12 3.93
C THR A 742 2.69 -4.58 4.63
N GLY A 743 3.04 -3.95 5.76
CA GLY A 743 4.29 -4.20 6.49
C GLY A 743 5.53 -3.50 5.90
N LEU A 744 5.37 -2.67 4.86
CA LEU A 744 6.45 -1.85 4.30
C LEU A 744 6.70 -0.58 5.14
N ASP A 745 7.92 -0.06 5.12
CA ASP A 745 8.28 1.15 5.86
C ASP A 745 7.83 2.42 5.12
N VAL A 746 7.00 3.24 5.76
CA VAL A 746 6.46 4.49 5.18
C VAL A 746 7.06 5.71 5.87
N THR A 747 7.80 6.52 5.11
CA THR A 747 8.25 7.85 5.56
C THR A 747 7.51 8.92 4.77
N ASN A 748 6.89 9.89 5.47
CA ASN A 748 6.29 11.06 4.84
C ASN A 748 7.04 12.34 5.22
N ILE A 749 7.64 13.01 4.22
CA ILE A 749 8.34 14.29 4.37
C ILE A 749 7.43 15.42 3.89
N VAL A 750 7.03 16.29 4.82
CA VAL A 750 6.11 17.40 4.62
C VAL A 750 6.86 18.73 4.63
N GLY A 751 6.77 19.48 3.52
CA GLY A 751 7.37 20.80 3.42
C GLY A 751 6.56 21.89 4.15
N ASN A 752 7.27 22.82 4.77
CA ASN A 752 6.69 23.99 5.42
C ASN A 752 7.67 25.17 5.40
N ILE A 753 7.40 26.15 4.54
CA ILE A 753 8.17 27.39 4.41
C ILE A 753 7.44 28.61 4.99
N GLY A 754 6.23 28.42 5.54
CA GLY A 754 5.44 29.45 6.19
C GLY A 754 4.07 29.64 5.53
N ASP A 755 3.53 30.85 5.66
CA ASP A 755 2.18 31.24 5.25
C ASP A 755 2.15 31.75 3.78
N ASP A 756 2.53 30.87 2.85
CA ASP A 756 2.70 31.20 1.43
C ASP A 756 1.99 30.23 0.48
N THR A 757 1.31 29.23 1.03
CA THR A 757 0.65 28.18 0.24
C THR A 757 -0.84 28.41 0.18
N VAL A 758 -1.44 28.41 -1.01
CA VAL A 758 -2.90 28.63 -1.14
C VAL A 758 -3.67 27.57 -0.34
N GLU A 759 -4.36 28.01 0.71
CA GLU A 759 -5.19 27.15 1.57
C GLU A 759 -6.67 27.24 1.17
N LYS A 760 -7.13 28.44 0.80
CA LYS A 760 -8.53 28.67 0.40
C LYS A 760 -8.65 29.59 -0.79
N ILE A 761 -9.74 29.42 -1.54
CA ILE A 761 -10.09 30.27 -2.68
C ILE A 761 -11.42 30.95 -2.37
N ARG A 762 -11.40 32.28 -2.32
CA ARG A 762 -12.60 33.11 -2.22
C ARG A 762 -13.26 33.26 -3.59
N LEU A 763 -14.51 32.86 -3.68
CA LEU A 763 -15.25 32.79 -4.94
C LEU A 763 -16.33 33.86 -5.07
N ILE A 764 -16.53 34.29 -6.31
CA ILE A 764 -17.68 35.06 -6.82
C ILE A 764 -18.40 34.24 -7.91
N PRO A 765 -19.67 34.56 -8.25
CA PRO A 765 -20.31 33.97 -9.43
C PRO A 765 -19.47 34.24 -10.68
N SER A 766 -19.29 33.20 -11.51
CA SER A 766 -18.49 33.32 -12.73
C SER A 766 -18.98 34.43 -13.64
N THR A 767 -18.04 35.26 -14.10
CA THR A 767 -18.29 36.29 -15.12
C THR A 767 -17.86 35.85 -16.52
N HIS A 768 -17.25 34.67 -16.63
CA HIS A 768 -16.68 34.12 -17.86
C HIS A 768 -17.52 32.92 -18.35
N SER A 769 -18.20 33.09 -19.48
CA SER A 769 -19.07 32.05 -20.03
C SER A 769 -18.31 30.76 -20.33
N GLY A 770 -18.74 29.66 -19.71
CA GLY A 770 -18.18 28.32 -19.93
C GLY A 770 -16.92 28.00 -19.13
N LEU A 771 -16.50 28.88 -18.21
CA LEU A 771 -15.40 28.67 -17.26
C LEU A 771 -15.92 28.86 -15.83
N TRP A 772 -15.18 28.34 -14.85
CA TRP A 772 -15.48 28.51 -13.43
C TRP A 772 -16.89 27.99 -13.07
N GLU A 773 -17.18 26.74 -13.46
CA GLU A 773 -18.46 26.08 -13.17
C GLU A 773 -18.82 26.17 -11.69
N HIS A 774 -17.81 26.03 -10.83
CA HIS A 774 -17.97 26.03 -9.38
C HIS A 774 -17.69 27.41 -8.74
N GLY A 775 -17.32 28.43 -9.52
CA GLY A 775 -17.11 29.81 -9.06
C GLY A 775 -15.76 30.39 -9.46
N GLU A 776 -15.71 31.69 -9.67
CA GLU A 776 -14.49 32.40 -10.12
C GLU A 776 -13.76 32.98 -8.91
N PRO A 777 -12.43 32.83 -8.78
CA PRO A 777 -11.67 33.47 -7.71
C PRO A 777 -11.83 34.99 -7.76
N ASP A 778 -12.08 35.59 -6.61
CA ASP A 778 -12.39 37.01 -6.48
C ASP A 778 -11.23 37.89 -6.99
N GLY A 779 -11.45 38.61 -8.08
CA GLY A 779 -10.45 39.53 -8.62
C GLY A 779 -9.28 38.84 -9.35
N PHE A 780 -9.43 37.57 -9.74
CA PHE A 780 -8.38 36.79 -10.43
C PHE A 780 -7.79 37.49 -11.66
N TYR A 781 -8.62 38.17 -12.45
CA TYR A 781 -8.22 38.87 -13.68
C TYR A 781 -7.84 40.34 -13.46
N VAL A 782 -7.74 40.80 -12.21
CA VAL A 782 -7.39 42.19 -11.87
C VAL A 782 -5.89 42.27 -11.57
N ILE A 783 -5.22 43.23 -12.18
CA ILE A 783 -3.75 43.40 -12.09
C ILE A 783 -3.26 43.67 -10.64
N LEU A 784 -4.13 44.20 -9.78
CA LEU A 784 -3.82 44.56 -8.40
C LEU A 784 -4.83 43.89 -7.46
N GLY A 785 -4.38 42.94 -6.64
CA GLY A 785 -5.22 42.21 -5.68
C GLY A 785 -4.51 40.96 -5.17
N ASP A 786 -5.18 40.19 -4.32
CA ASP A 786 -4.75 38.86 -3.84
C ASP A 786 -5.33 37.71 -4.70
N ASN A 787 -5.98 38.04 -5.83
CA ASN A 787 -6.59 37.11 -6.78
C ASN A 787 -7.62 36.13 -6.16
N GLY A 788 -8.14 36.47 -4.97
CA GLY A 788 -9.05 35.60 -4.24
C GLY A 788 -8.36 34.42 -3.57
N LEU A 789 -7.02 34.41 -3.51
CA LEU A 789 -6.22 33.34 -2.92
C LEU A 789 -5.89 33.69 -1.46
N GLU A 790 -6.28 32.82 -0.53
CA GLU A 790 -5.94 32.92 0.88
C GLU A 790 -4.85 31.90 1.19
N ASN A 791 -3.67 32.39 1.59
CA ASN A 791 -2.55 31.54 1.93
C ASN A 791 -2.68 30.98 3.36
N GLY A 792 -2.05 29.84 3.57
CA GLY A 792 -1.86 29.13 4.82
C GLY A 792 -0.50 28.42 4.83
N LEU A 793 -0.31 27.56 5.84
CA LEU A 793 0.94 26.83 6.02
C LEU A 793 1.15 25.72 4.97
N GLY A 794 2.33 25.70 4.34
CA GLY A 794 2.71 24.65 3.39
C GLY A 794 4.07 24.88 2.75
N ASP A 795 4.31 24.19 1.64
CA ASP A 795 5.58 24.20 0.90
C ASP A 795 5.62 25.14 -0.32
N GLY A 796 4.62 26.02 -0.44
CA GLY A 796 4.36 26.88 -1.59
C GLY A 796 3.42 26.27 -2.63
N THR A 797 3.12 24.97 -2.56
CA THR A 797 2.20 24.29 -3.50
C THR A 797 1.15 23.44 -2.80
N VAL A 798 1.55 22.68 -1.77
CA VAL A 798 0.70 21.77 -1.01
C VAL A 798 0.69 22.21 0.45
N THR A 799 -0.51 22.36 1.02
CA THR A 799 -0.65 22.72 2.43
C THR A 799 -0.16 21.56 3.32
N ILE A 800 0.25 21.85 4.56
CA ILE A 800 0.60 20.80 5.53
C ILE A 800 -0.53 19.77 5.66
N TYR A 801 -1.79 20.24 5.68
CA TYR A 801 -2.95 19.36 5.76
C TYR A 801 -3.09 18.48 4.51
N GLY A 802 -2.89 19.06 3.32
CA GLY A 802 -2.91 18.34 2.04
C GLY A 802 -1.80 17.29 1.92
N ALA A 803 -0.63 17.59 2.48
CA ALA A 803 0.55 16.72 2.51
C ALA A 803 0.60 15.74 3.68
N THR A 804 -0.36 15.81 4.62
CA THR A 804 -0.44 14.85 5.73
C THR A 804 -1.26 13.64 5.28
N LEU A 805 -0.62 12.48 5.16
CA LEU A 805 -1.24 11.21 4.77
C LEU A 805 -2.23 10.70 5.82
N ASP A 806 -1.71 10.29 6.98
CA ASP A 806 -2.48 9.74 8.10
C ASP A 806 -1.84 10.17 9.44
N ASN A 807 -2.64 10.26 10.51
CA ASN A 807 -2.14 10.69 11.82
C ASN A 807 -1.32 9.61 12.55
N SER A 808 -1.38 8.35 12.11
CA SER A 808 -0.58 7.25 12.65
C SER A 808 0.86 7.21 12.09
N ILE A 809 1.12 7.86 10.97
CA ILE A 809 2.46 7.98 10.39
C ILE A 809 3.14 9.23 10.95
N THR A 810 4.40 9.09 11.35
CA THR A 810 5.22 10.24 11.77
C THR A 810 5.58 11.08 10.54
N ASN A 811 5.16 12.35 10.53
CA ASN A 811 5.53 13.29 9.47
C ASN A 811 6.85 13.98 9.80
N GLU A 812 7.82 13.80 8.92
CA GLU A 812 9.12 14.48 8.93
C GLU A 812 8.93 15.89 8.34
N ASN A 813 9.28 16.93 9.08
CA ASN A 813 9.18 18.30 8.54
C ASN A 813 10.41 18.65 7.70
N SER A 814 10.17 19.27 6.55
CA SER A 814 11.19 19.94 5.73
C SER A 814 10.94 21.44 5.71
N SER A 815 12.00 22.24 5.80
CA SER A 815 11.93 23.70 5.61
C SER A 815 12.17 24.13 4.16
N ALA A 816 12.01 23.21 3.20
CA ALA A 816 12.21 23.46 1.78
C ALA A 816 10.88 23.78 1.09
N SER A 817 10.95 24.61 0.04
CA SER A 817 9.83 24.77 -0.90
C SER A 817 9.59 23.47 -1.66
N HIS A 818 8.38 23.28 -2.18
CA HIS A 818 7.90 22.02 -2.76
C HIS A 818 8.93 21.33 -3.65
N ARG A 819 9.43 22.03 -4.68
CA ARG A 819 10.41 21.52 -5.65
C ARG A 819 11.84 21.40 -5.11
N ARG A 820 12.15 21.99 -3.96
CA ARG A 820 13.47 21.91 -3.33
C ARG A 820 13.56 20.77 -2.31
N ILE A 821 12.45 20.11 -1.96
CA ILE A 821 12.45 18.99 -1.00
C ILE A 821 13.43 17.88 -1.43
N PRO A 822 13.46 17.38 -2.68
CA PRO A 822 14.39 16.33 -3.08
C PRO A 822 15.87 16.70 -2.86
N THR A 823 16.25 17.94 -3.17
CA THR A 823 17.62 18.46 -2.98
C THR A 823 17.94 18.71 -1.51
N VAL A 824 17.07 19.40 -0.77
CA VAL A 824 17.36 19.81 0.62
C VAL A 824 17.36 18.63 1.57
N GLU A 825 16.54 17.61 1.30
CA GLU A 825 16.42 16.42 2.13
C GLU A 825 17.28 15.25 1.62
N GLU A 826 18.16 15.45 0.63
CA GLU A 826 18.97 14.39 0.01
C GLU A 826 19.75 13.51 1.00
N ASN A 827 20.33 14.14 2.03
CA ASN A 827 21.08 13.44 3.07
C ASN A 827 20.14 12.61 3.95
N LYS A 828 18.95 13.16 4.26
CA LYS A 828 17.94 12.47 5.05
C LYS A 828 17.39 11.27 4.27
N ILE A 829 17.10 11.46 2.99
CA ILE A 829 16.64 10.40 2.08
C ILE A 829 17.66 9.27 2.05
N PHE A 830 18.95 9.56 1.82
CA PHE A 830 20.01 8.55 1.85
C PHE A 830 20.07 7.81 3.21
N ASN A 831 19.94 8.55 4.31
CA ASN A 831 20.03 7.98 5.65
C ASN A 831 18.84 7.04 5.95
N ILE A 832 17.64 7.40 5.50
CA ILE A 832 16.45 6.56 5.62
C ILE A 832 16.63 5.30 4.77
N LEU A 833 17.03 5.48 3.51
CA LEU A 833 17.18 4.36 2.57
C LEU A 833 18.18 3.29 3.06
N THR A 834 19.27 3.71 3.70
CA THR A 834 20.41 2.82 3.95
C THR A 834 20.69 2.55 5.43
N GLY A 835 20.03 3.27 6.35
CA GLY A 835 20.39 3.31 7.77
C GLY A 835 21.79 3.90 8.07
N LYS A 836 22.50 4.43 7.05
CA LYS A 836 23.86 4.97 7.16
C LYS A 836 23.85 6.49 7.16
N THR A 837 24.89 7.12 7.69
CA THR A 837 25.06 8.58 7.55
C THR A 837 25.73 8.90 6.22
N SER A 838 25.09 9.75 5.42
CA SER A 838 25.67 10.35 4.21
C SER A 838 27.00 11.07 4.50
N THR A 839 27.96 10.88 3.62
CA THR A 839 29.32 11.44 3.73
C THR A 839 29.55 12.64 2.81
N THR A 840 28.80 12.70 1.71
CA THR A 840 28.88 13.75 0.69
C THR A 840 27.48 14.22 0.34
N SER A 841 27.27 15.53 0.21
CA SER A 841 26.00 16.09 -0.26
C SER A 841 26.29 17.05 -1.42
N ILE A 842 25.38 17.13 -2.38
CA ILE A 842 25.53 17.86 -3.63
C ILE A 842 24.30 18.74 -3.81
N ASP A 843 24.43 20.04 -3.49
CA ASP A 843 23.43 21.06 -3.85
C ASP A 843 24.12 22.10 -4.72
N ASN A 844 23.88 22.02 -6.03
CA ASN A 844 24.50 22.94 -6.99
C ASN A 844 23.75 24.27 -7.10
N GLY A 845 22.60 24.41 -6.43
CA GLY A 845 21.83 25.65 -6.36
C GLY A 845 21.19 26.10 -7.68
N PHE A 846 21.20 25.27 -8.74
CA PHE A 846 20.74 25.65 -10.08
C PHE A 846 19.25 25.99 -10.15
N ASN A 847 18.45 25.45 -9.22
CA ASN A 847 16.99 25.57 -9.21
C ASN A 847 16.47 26.66 -8.25
N ILE A 848 17.36 27.51 -7.75
CA ILE A 848 17.00 28.66 -6.91
C ILE A 848 16.65 29.84 -7.84
N SER A 849 15.38 30.24 -7.87
CA SER A 849 14.84 31.30 -8.75
C SER A 849 15.20 31.10 -10.24
N PRO A 850 14.76 29.98 -10.84
CA PRO A 850 15.15 29.60 -12.19
C PRO A 850 14.62 30.59 -13.24
N LYS A 851 15.45 30.87 -14.24
CA LYS A 851 15.06 31.63 -15.45
C LYS A 851 15.13 30.71 -16.64
N ILE A 852 14.09 30.65 -17.46
CA ILE A 852 14.00 29.68 -18.55
C ILE A 852 13.75 30.42 -19.85
N LEU A 853 14.65 30.27 -20.82
CA LEU A 853 14.38 30.59 -22.22
C LEU A 853 13.85 29.31 -22.89
N MET A 854 12.70 29.41 -23.53
CA MET A 854 12.07 28.29 -24.23
C MET A 854 11.76 28.66 -25.68
N LEU A 855 12.12 27.79 -26.61
CA LEU A 855 11.73 27.90 -28.02
C LEU A 855 10.99 26.62 -28.43
N GLN A 856 9.75 26.77 -28.92
CA GLN A 856 8.94 25.65 -29.42
C GLN A 856 8.65 25.83 -30.91
N LEU A 857 8.79 24.77 -31.67
CA LEU A 857 8.50 24.77 -33.09
C LEU A 857 7.08 24.30 -33.38
N LEU A 858 6.48 24.95 -34.36
CA LEU A 858 5.30 24.48 -35.07
C LEU A 858 5.79 24.09 -36.47
N SER A 859 5.88 22.77 -36.71
CA SER A 859 6.39 22.11 -37.93
C SER A 859 5.84 22.71 -39.23
N PRO A 860 6.53 22.61 -40.38
CA PRO A 860 7.62 21.67 -40.70
C PRO A 860 9.01 22.34 -40.77
N ILE A 861 9.62 22.55 -39.61
CA ILE A 861 10.98 23.08 -39.48
C ILE A 861 11.73 22.32 -38.39
N ASP A 862 13.05 22.24 -38.52
CA ASP A 862 13.98 21.88 -37.44
C ASP A 862 14.83 23.10 -37.06
N PHE A 863 15.48 23.08 -35.88
CA PHE A 863 16.31 24.22 -35.46
C PHE A 863 17.59 23.90 -34.70
N VAL A 864 18.53 24.86 -34.77
CA VAL A 864 19.73 24.93 -33.93
C VAL A 864 19.87 26.33 -33.35
N ILE A 865 20.19 26.41 -32.07
CA ILE A 865 20.50 27.64 -31.35
C ILE A 865 21.99 27.71 -31.09
N THR A 866 22.58 28.90 -31.31
CA THR A 866 23.93 29.26 -30.87
C THR A 866 23.83 30.32 -29.79
N ALA A 867 24.38 30.03 -28.60
CA ALA A 867 24.46 30.94 -27.47
C ALA A 867 25.51 32.07 -27.67
N PRO A 868 25.47 33.14 -26.84
CA PRO A 868 26.43 34.24 -26.90
C PRO A 868 27.92 33.84 -26.77
N ASP A 869 28.19 32.72 -26.11
CA ASP A 869 29.53 32.15 -25.94
C ASP A 869 29.98 31.27 -27.13
N GLY A 870 29.10 31.05 -28.11
CA GLY A 870 29.33 30.24 -29.30
C GLY A 870 28.95 28.76 -29.17
N ASN A 871 28.50 28.32 -27.99
CA ASN A 871 28.02 26.94 -27.78
C ASN A 871 26.68 26.73 -28.49
N LYS A 872 26.45 25.50 -29.00
CA LYS A 872 25.27 25.16 -29.78
C LYS A 872 24.38 24.09 -29.13
N ILE A 873 23.08 24.14 -29.43
CA ILE A 873 22.12 23.07 -29.13
C ILE A 873 21.09 22.95 -30.26
N GLY A 874 20.66 21.73 -30.60
CA GLY A 874 19.69 21.47 -31.67
C GLY A 874 20.28 20.66 -32.83
N LYS A 875 19.56 20.56 -33.96
CA LYS A 875 19.96 19.72 -35.10
C LYS A 875 21.14 20.29 -35.88
N ASN A 876 22.17 19.48 -36.10
CA ASN A 876 23.26 19.80 -37.01
C ASN A 876 22.85 19.50 -38.46
N PHE A 877 22.44 20.53 -39.21
CA PHE A 877 22.00 20.40 -40.60
C PHE A 877 23.05 19.85 -41.57
N ALA A 878 24.34 19.80 -41.20
CA ALA A 878 25.41 19.30 -42.08
C ALA A 878 25.57 17.78 -42.06
N ASN A 879 25.36 17.14 -40.90
CA ASN A 879 25.57 15.70 -40.72
C ASN A 879 24.38 14.96 -40.08
N GLY A 880 23.34 15.68 -39.63
CA GLY A 880 22.17 15.11 -38.98
C GLY A 880 22.38 14.75 -37.51
N GLU A 881 23.54 15.00 -36.92
CA GLU A 881 23.75 14.77 -35.48
C GLU A 881 23.13 15.89 -34.64
N GLU A 882 23.07 15.72 -33.32
CA GLU A 882 22.61 16.77 -32.41
C GLU A 882 23.80 17.54 -31.79
N TYR A 883 23.67 18.86 -31.72
CA TYR A 883 24.46 19.68 -30.82
C TYR A 883 23.87 19.63 -29.42
N ASN A 884 24.73 19.46 -28.41
CA ASN A 884 24.37 19.54 -26.99
C ASN A 884 25.52 20.16 -26.18
N GLN A 885 25.79 21.44 -26.40
CA GLN A 885 26.97 22.15 -25.84
C GLN A 885 26.60 23.29 -24.88
N ILE A 886 25.34 23.72 -24.87
CA ILE A 886 24.87 24.76 -23.95
C ILE A 886 24.57 24.10 -22.60
N LEU A 887 25.17 24.61 -21.53
CA LEU A 887 24.99 24.11 -20.17
C LEU A 887 23.52 24.24 -19.74
N ASN A 888 22.98 23.19 -19.09
CA ASN A 888 21.60 23.11 -18.58
C ASN A 888 20.53 23.42 -19.64
N ALA A 889 20.85 23.11 -20.89
CA ALA A 889 19.90 23.20 -21.98
C ALA A 889 19.41 21.81 -22.36
N PHE A 890 18.12 21.71 -22.67
CA PHE A 890 17.47 20.49 -23.11
C PHE A 890 16.86 20.71 -24.48
N TYR A 891 17.01 19.72 -25.34
CA TYR A 891 16.45 19.68 -26.69
C TYR A 891 15.62 18.41 -26.82
N SER A 892 14.33 18.51 -27.11
CA SER A 892 13.45 17.34 -27.23
C SER A 892 13.80 16.43 -28.42
N GLY A 893 14.47 16.97 -29.44
CA GLY A 893 14.93 16.23 -30.61
C GLY A 893 13.99 16.34 -31.81
N TYR A 894 14.57 16.22 -33.01
CA TYR A 894 13.91 16.47 -34.30
C TYR A 894 13.16 15.26 -34.87
N GLU A 895 13.21 14.11 -34.20
CA GLU A 895 12.40 12.93 -34.58
C GLU A 895 11.01 12.95 -33.92
N THR A 896 10.74 13.95 -33.07
CA THR A 896 9.50 14.06 -32.30
C THR A 896 8.49 15.00 -32.98
N ASP A 897 7.20 14.79 -32.74
CA ASP A 897 6.15 15.73 -33.16
C ASP A 897 6.21 17.07 -32.38
N GLU A 898 6.95 17.13 -31.27
CA GLU A 898 7.11 18.28 -30.36
C GLU A 898 8.57 18.71 -30.25
N GLU A 899 9.08 19.39 -31.28
CA GLU A 899 10.44 19.89 -31.25
C GLU A 899 10.54 21.22 -30.46
N TYR A 900 11.31 21.22 -29.37
CA TYR A 900 11.56 22.40 -28.55
C TYR A 900 12.92 22.36 -27.85
N ILE A 901 13.38 23.54 -27.43
CA ILE A 901 14.61 23.74 -26.66
C ILE A 901 14.27 24.58 -25.43
N THR A 902 14.72 24.15 -24.27
CA THR A 902 14.72 24.93 -23.03
C THR A 902 16.16 25.18 -22.60
N ILE A 903 16.46 26.39 -22.14
CA ILE A 903 17.76 26.76 -21.59
C ILE A 903 17.50 27.30 -20.18
N LEU A 904 17.92 26.54 -19.17
CA LEU A 904 17.84 26.94 -17.78
C LEU A 904 18.98 27.90 -17.45
N ASN A 905 18.65 29.03 -16.84
CA ASN A 905 19.52 30.14 -16.51
C ASN A 905 20.35 30.62 -17.72
N PRO A 906 19.69 31.07 -18.81
CA PRO A 906 20.36 31.45 -20.06
C PRO A 906 21.32 32.62 -19.84
N LEU A 907 22.48 32.62 -20.50
CA LEU A 907 23.39 33.76 -20.56
C LEU A 907 22.70 35.01 -21.12
N ASP A 908 23.08 36.20 -20.65
CA ASP A 908 22.71 37.47 -21.29
C ASP A 908 23.40 37.60 -22.65
N GLY A 909 22.66 38.07 -23.66
CA GLY A 909 23.20 38.34 -24.99
C GLY A 909 22.32 37.86 -26.13
N GLU A 910 22.90 37.86 -27.33
CA GLU A 910 22.24 37.47 -28.57
C GLU A 910 22.38 35.95 -28.80
N TYR A 911 21.24 35.27 -28.93
CA TYR A 911 21.13 33.89 -29.36
C TYR A 911 20.74 33.86 -30.83
N LYS A 912 21.49 33.10 -31.62
CA LYS A 912 21.21 32.90 -33.05
C LYS A 912 20.47 31.60 -33.25
N VAL A 913 19.33 31.67 -33.89
CA VAL A 913 18.46 30.52 -34.16
C VAL A 913 18.44 30.27 -35.66
N GLU A 914 19.03 29.17 -36.13
CA GLU A 914 18.95 28.77 -37.52
C GLU A 914 17.82 27.74 -37.64
N ILE A 915 16.79 28.04 -38.43
CA ILE A 915 15.69 27.10 -38.72
C ILE A 915 15.83 26.55 -40.14
N GLN A 916 15.58 25.26 -40.35
CA GLN A 916 15.63 24.60 -41.65
C GLN A 916 14.26 24.00 -41.99
N GLY A 917 13.74 24.28 -43.19
CA GLY A 917 12.51 23.64 -43.67
C GLY A 917 12.65 22.14 -43.87
N THR A 918 11.69 21.37 -43.36
CA THR A 918 11.64 19.91 -43.47
C THR A 918 10.53 19.48 -44.44
N ASP A 919 10.44 18.16 -44.69
CA ASP A 919 9.40 17.53 -45.51
C ASP A 919 9.15 18.20 -46.87
N ASN A 920 7.90 18.63 -47.12
CA ASN A 920 7.48 19.33 -48.34
C ASN A 920 7.46 20.86 -48.15
N GLY A 921 8.00 21.37 -47.04
CA GLY A 921 7.82 22.77 -46.64
C GLY A 921 6.38 23.10 -46.24
N GLY A 922 6.14 24.36 -45.90
CA GLY A 922 4.81 24.81 -45.44
C GLY A 922 4.87 26.02 -44.50
N GLU A 923 3.70 26.39 -43.97
CA GLU A 923 3.61 27.37 -42.88
C GLU A 923 4.29 26.78 -41.63
N TYR A 924 5.15 27.57 -41.01
CA TYR A 924 5.79 27.23 -39.74
C TYR A 924 5.55 28.34 -38.71
N GLY A 925 5.76 28.00 -37.45
CA GLY A 925 5.81 28.96 -36.35
C GLY A 925 6.91 28.65 -35.36
N VAL A 926 7.44 29.69 -34.72
CA VAL A 926 8.37 29.59 -33.60
C VAL A 926 7.79 30.39 -32.44
N LEU A 927 7.50 29.72 -31.33
CA LEU A 927 7.13 30.34 -30.07
C LEU A 927 8.41 30.55 -29.26
N THR A 928 8.68 31.77 -28.85
CA THR A 928 9.83 32.10 -27.98
C THR A 928 9.30 32.69 -26.68
N SER A 929 9.60 32.00 -25.59
CA SER A 929 9.12 32.33 -24.26
C SER A 929 10.28 32.54 -23.29
N PHE A 930 10.10 33.45 -22.34
CA PHE A 930 10.99 33.58 -21.18
C PHE A 930 10.15 33.58 -19.91
N VAL A 931 10.55 32.74 -18.96
CA VAL A 931 9.87 32.54 -17.69
C VAL A 931 10.83 32.78 -16.54
N SER A 932 10.37 33.48 -15.52
CA SER A 932 11.05 33.78 -14.26
C SER A 932 10.00 34.05 -13.18
N ASP A 933 10.41 34.15 -11.91
CA ASP A 933 9.49 34.38 -10.78
C ASP A 933 8.65 35.66 -10.93
N GLU A 934 9.16 36.65 -11.68
CA GLU A 934 8.51 37.96 -11.86
C GLU A 934 7.84 38.13 -13.23
N PHE A 935 8.18 37.30 -14.22
CA PHE A 935 7.78 37.51 -15.61
C PHE A 935 7.59 36.20 -16.37
N ALA A 936 6.48 36.09 -17.10
CA ALA A 936 6.26 35.12 -18.16
C ALA A 936 5.83 35.88 -19.43
N THR A 937 6.61 35.77 -20.51
CA THR A 937 6.30 36.41 -21.79
C THR A 937 6.54 35.45 -22.94
N THR A 938 5.71 35.53 -23.98
CA THR A 938 5.81 34.70 -25.19
C THR A 938 5.61 35.56 -26.43
N THR A 939 6.46 35.34 -27.42
CA THR A 939 6.34 35.91 -28.77
C THR A 939 6.18 34.79 -29.79
N LYS A 940 5.37 35.03 -30.83
CA LYS A 940 5.17 34.08 -31.94
C LYS A 940 5.70 34.70 -33.22
N THR A 941 6.60 34.00 -33.88
CA THR A 941 7.07 34.31 -35.24
C THR A 941 6.51 33.26 -36.19
N ILE A 942 5.97 33.69 -37.33
CA ILE A 942 5.43 32.81 -38.37
C ILE A 942 6.16 33.05 -39.70
N GLY A 943 6.16 32.05 -40.56
CA GLY A 943 6.69 32.18 -41.92
C GLY A 943 6.32 30.97 -42.78
N ILE A 944 6.81 30.96 -44.02
CA ILE A 944 6.68 29.83 -44.94
C ILE A 944 8.07 29.37 -45.35
N THR A 945 8.30 28.06 -45.29
CA THR A 945 9.59 27.45 -45.60
C THR A 945 9.46 26.46 -46.76
N GLU A 946 10.51 26.35 -47.57
CA GLU A 946 10.71 25.28 -48.55
C GLU A 946 11.67 24.21 -47.99
N PRO A 947 11.64 22.97 -48.52
CA PRO A 947 12.56 21.92 -48.06
C PRO A 947 14.03 22.37 -48.14
N ASN A 948 14.75 22.21 -47.03
CA ASN A 948 16.15 22.61 -46.82
C ASN A 948 16.42 24.13 -46.82
N GLN A 949 15.40 24.99 -46.89
CA GLN A 949 15.60 26.44 -46.76
C GLN A 949 16.04 26.78 -45.34
N ILE A 950 17.15 27.48 -45.19
CA ILE A 950 17.62 28.01 -43.91
C ILE A 950 17.11 29.45 -43.74
N THR A 951 16.50 29.74 -42.59
CA THR A 951 16.13 31.09 -42.16
C THR A 951 16.75 31.34 -40.79
N ASN A 952 17.34 32.52 -40.60
CA ASN A 952 17.93 32.89 -39.31
C ASN A 952 16.95 33.73 -38.52
N LEU A 953 16.89 33.50 -37.21
CA LEU A 953 16.20 34.33 -36.24
C LEU A 953 17.20 34.75 -35.16
N GLU A 954 16.98 35.93 -34.58
CA GLU A 954 17.81 36.44 -33.47
C GLU A 954 16.93 36.69 -32.25
N VAL A 955 17.38 36.19 -31.09
CA VAL A 955 16.75 36.39 -29.78
C VAL A 955 17.74 37.11 -28.86
N VAL A 956 17.36 38.27 -28.34
CA VAL A 956 18.16 38.96 -27.33
C VAL A 956 17.62 38.66 -25.93
N VAL A 957 18.44 38.02 -25.11
CA VAL A 957 18.12 37.72 -23.71
C VAL A 957 18.76 38.76 -22.79
N ASN A 958 17.95 39.31 -21.89
CA ASN A 958 18.39 40.18 -20.80
C ASN A 958 17.69 39.76 -19.50
N ASN A 959 18.41 39.05 -18.66
CA ASN A 959 17.92 38.51 -17.39
C ASN A 959 17.51 39.59 -16.37
N ALA A 960 17.93 40.85 -16.55
CA ALA A 960 17.55 41.98 -15.70
C ALA A 960 16.30 42.73 -16.21
N ASN A 961 15.89 42.51 -17.48
CA ASN A 961 14.69 43.11 -18.05
C ASN A 961 14.06 42.16 -19.10
N PRO A 962 13.44 41.06 -18.65
CA PRO A 962 13.01 39.97 -19.53
C PRO A 962 11.73 40.27 -20.33
N GLY A 963 10.99 41.34 -20.01
CA GLY A 963 9.71 41.67 -20.65
C GLY A 963 9.76 42.08 -22.13
N GLY A 964 10.95 42.05 -22.76
CA GLY A 964 11.18 42.51 -24.12
C GLY A 964 11.94 41.52 -24.99
N ILE A 965 11.68 40.21 -24.88
CA ILE A 965 12.20 39.27 -25.88
C ILE A 965 11.65 39.68 -27.24
N ALA A 966 12.54 40.10 -28.14
CA ALA A 966 12.23 40.30 -29.54
C ALA A 966 12.89 39.16 -30.32
N LEU A 967 12.09 38.33 -30.96
CA LEU A 967 12.55 37.37 -31.97
C LEU A 967 12.47 38.08 -33.33
N GLU A 968 13.61 38.46 -33.91
CA GLU A 968 13.65 39.06 -35.24
C GLU A 968 13.97 38.01 -36.31
N LYS A 969 13.08 37.85 -37.30
CA LYS A 969 13.31 37.00 -38.48
C LYS A 969 14.20 37.73 -39.49
N GLU A 970 15.36 37.16 -39.84
CA GLU A 970 16.21 37.71 -40.90
C GLU A 970 15.55 37.49 -42.28
N VAL A 971 15.30 38.56 -43.02
CA VAL A 971 14.59 38.48 -44.31
C VAL A 971 15.55 38.72 -45.46
N THR A 972 15.84 37.65 -46.20
CA THR A 972 16.54 37.74 -47.48
C THR A 972 15.56 37.86 -48.65
N LEU A 973 16.07 38.19 -49.85
CA LEU A 973 15.22 38.19 -51.06
C LEU A 973 14.60 36.82 -51.34
N ASP A 974 15.33 35.74 -51.03
CA ASP A 974 14.86 34.37 -51.25
C ASP A 974 13.76 34.01 -50.25
N VAL A 975 13.91 34.41 -48.97
CA VAL A 975 12.86 34.29 -47.94
C VAL A 975 11.58 35.01 -48.37
N LEU A 976 11.65 36.29 -48.74
CA LEU A 976 10.49 37.07 -49.19
C LEU A 976 9.82 36.46 -50.44
N ILE A 977 10.59 35.96 -51.40
CA ILE A 977 10.03 35.31 -52.60
C ILE A 977 9.35 33.99 -52.23
N ASN A 978 9.94 33.21 -51.31
CA ASN A 978 9.37 31.96 -50.84
C ASN A 978 8.08 32.20 -50.06
N ASP A 979 8.02 33.20 -49.17
CA ASP A 979 6.80 33.59 -48.49
C ASP A 979 5.68 33.99 -49.47
N ILE A 980 6.01 34.69 -50.57
CA ILE A 980 5.02 35.01 -51.63
C ILE A 980 4.55 33.75 -52.39
N ASN A 981 5.46 32.83 -52.72
CA ASN A 981 5.11 31.59 -53.42
C ASN A 981 4.29 30.65 -52.53
N GLY A 982 4.72 30.48 -51.28
CA GLY A 982 4.04 29.70 -50.27
C GLY A 982 2.64 30.21 -49.98
N ALA A 983 2.48 31.53 -49.82
CA ALA A 983 1.17 32.15 -49.63
C ALA A 983 0.23 31.90 -50.84
N TYR A 984 0.77 31.78 -52.05
CA TYR A 984 -0.02 31.35 -53.20
C TYR A 984 -0.41 29.87 -53.12
N ASN A 985 0.53 28.99 -52.75
CA ASN A 985 0.29 27.55 -52.63
C ASN A 985 -0.74 27.22 -51.53
N LEU A 986 -0.78 28.02 -50.45
CA LEU A 986 -1.76 27.93 -49.36
C LEU A 986 -3.11 28.61 -49.70
N ASN A 987 -3.30 29.08 -50.94
CA ASN A 987 -4.46 29.84 -51.41
C ASN A 987 -4.70 31.18 -50.68
N TRP A 988 -3.73 31.68 -49.94
CA TRP A 988 -3.78 33.01 -49.33
C TRP A 988 -3.65 34.11 -50.38
N ILE A 989 -2.95 33.86 -51.49
CA ILE A 989 -2.95 34.68 -52.70
C ILE A 989 -3.84 34.01 -53.75
N LYS A 990 -4.93 34.67 -54.16
CA LYS A 990 -6.01 34.01 -54.92
C LYS A 990 -5.70 33.68 -56.37
N ASP A 991 -4.73 34.35 -56.99
CA ASP A 991 -4.42 34.15 -58.40
C ASP A 991 -2.94 34.32 -58.71
N ILE A 992 -2.50 33.53 -59.70
CA ILE A 992 -1.11 33.46 -60.14
C ILE A 992 -0.57 34.80 -60.63
N LYS A 993 -1.44 35.68 -61.17
CA LYS A 993 -1.05 37.01 -61.65
C LYS A 993 -0.66 37.92 -60.51
N THR A 994 -1.39 37.84 -59.39
CA THR A 994 -1.10 38.60 -58.17
C THR A 994 0.22 38.15 -57.56
N ARG A 995 0.46 36.84 -57.47
CA ARG A 995 1.74 36.27 -57.05
C ARG A 995 2.90 36.74 -57.93
N ASP A 996 2.80 36.55 -59.24
CA ASP A 996 3.87 36.92 -60.19
C ASP A 996 4.17 38.42 -60.16
N PHE A 997 3.14 39.25 -59.97
CA PHE A 997 3.31 40.68 -59.77
C PHE A 997 4.11 40.99 -58.49
N LEU A 998 3.76 40.39 -57.35
CA LEU A 998 4.46 40.59 -56.07
C LEU A 998 5.92 40.14 -56.16
N ILE A 999 6.20 38.97 -56.74
CA ILE A 999 7.57 38.48 -56.96
C ILE A 999 8.36 39.43 -57.85
N LYS A 1000 7.75 39.93 -58.93
CA LYS A 1000 8.39 40.90 -59.81
C LYS A 1000 8.76 42.19 -59.07
N GLN A 1001 7.90 42.69 -58.18
CA GLN A 1001 8.20 43.85 -57.35
C GLN A 1001 9.28 43.54 -56.30
N ALA A 1002 9.22 42.37 -55.65
CA ALA A 1002 10.22 41.93 -54.68
C ALA A 1002 11.63 41.90 -55.29
N LYS A 1003 11.78 41.37 -56.50
CA LYS A 1003 13.06 41.36 -57.24
C LYS A 1003 13.61 42.74 -57.58
N LEU A 1004 12.77 43.80 -57.58
CA LEU A 1004 13.20 45.18 -57.82
C LEU A 1004 13.69 45.88 -56.54
N ILE A 1005 13.39 45.31 -55.35
CA ILE A 1005 13.77 45.88 -54.05
C ILE A 1005 15.28 45.86 -53.85
N VAL A 1006 15.95 44.77 -54.23
CA VAL A 1006 17.39 44.59 -54.03
C VAL A 1006 18.16 45.13 -55.23
N LYS A 1007 19.03 46.15 -55.04
CA LYS A 1007 19.85 46.74 -56.11
C LYS A 1007 21.36 46.56 -55.82
N PHE A 1008 22.01 45.81 -56.72
CA PHE A 1008 23.46 45.53 -56.93
C PHE A 1008 24.50 45.63 -55.79
N GLU A 1009 25.33 44.58 -55.76
CA GLU A 1009 26.53 44.30 -54.97
C GLU A 1009 27.69 45.29 -55.18
N ASN A 1010 28.34 45.72 -54.10
CA ASN A 1010 29.71 46.23 -54.18
C ASN A 1010 30.61 45.55 -53.15
N LYS A 1011 31.79 45.11 -53.59
CA LYS A 1011 32.72 44.29 -52.80
C LYS A 1011 33.64 45.18 -51.97
N LYS A 1012 33.57 45.10 -50.65
CA LYS A 1012 34.59 45.65 -49.74
C LYS A 1012 34.90 44.63 -48.63
N ASN A 1013 36.17 44.31 -48.44
CA ASN A 1013 36.67 43.35 -47.45
C ASN A 1013 36.07 41.92 -47.54
N GLY A 1014 35.71 41.46 -48.74
CA GLY A 1014 35.30 40.07 -48.96
C GLY A 1014 33.89 39.70 -48.48
N LYS A 1015 33.10 40.65 -47.96
CA LYS A 1015 31.66 40.49 -47.68
C LYS A 1015 30.84 41.33 -48.68
N TYR A 1016 29.71 40.79 -49.13
CA TYR A 1016 28.76 41.45 -50.01
C TYR A 1016 27.74 42.24 -49.15
N GLU A 1017 27.61 43.55 -49.32
CA GLU A 1017 26.50 44.33 -48.73
C GLU A 1017 25.41 44.54 -49.78
N LYS A 1018 24.19 44.04 -49.52
CA LYS A 1018 22.99 44.28 -50.34
C LYS A 1018 22.37 45.61 -49.90
N LYS A 1019 22.03 46.51 -50.85
CA LYS A 1019 21.32 47.76 -50.55
C LYS A 1019 19.88 47.69 -51.06
N VAL A 1020 18.92 47.95 -50.19
CA VAL A 1020 17.48 47.91 -50.53
C VAL A 1020 16.95 49.27 -50.97
N ASP A 1021 16.00 49.28 -51.88
CA ASP A 1021 15.30 50.50 -52.32
C ASP A 1021 14.06 50.74 -51.45
N LYS A 1022 14.21 51.58 -50.41
CA LYS A 1022 13.13 51.91 -49.45
C LYS A 1022 11.90 52.55 -50.11
N ILE A 1023 12.03 53.16 -51.30
CA ILE A 1023 10.90 53.73 -52.03
C ILE A 1023 10.06 52.61 -52.65
N ILE A 1024 10.71 51.63 -53.27
CA ILE A 1024 10.04 50.46 -53.86
C ILE A 1024 9.32 49.65 -52.78
N ILE A 1025 9.94 49.47 -51.61
CA ILE A 1025 9.30 48.78 -50.49
C ILE A 1025 8.01 49.50 -50.04
N LYS A 1026 8.06 50.82 -49.82
CA LYS A 1026 6.87 51.61 -49.43
C LYS A 1026 5.77 51.58 -50.50
N LEU A 1027 6.12 51.51 -51.78
CA LEU A 1027 5.15 51.34 -52.87
C LEU A 1027 4.51 49.94 -52.83
N LEU A 1028 5.32 48.90 -52.59
CA LEU A 1028 4.82 47.53 -52.48
C LEU A 1028 3.90 47.36 -51.26
N GLN A 1029 4.20 47.98 -50.12
CA GLN A 1029 3.33 48.00 -48.94
C GLN A 1029 1.96 48.62 -49.25
N LYS A 1030 1.92 49.75 -49.95
CA LYS A 1030 0.65 50.37 -50.40
C LYS A 1030 -0.14 49.47 -51.35
N GLU A 1031 0.56 48.73 -52.21
CA GLU A 1031 -0.07 47.79 -53.12
C GLU A 1031 -0.63 46.57 -52.37
N LEU A 1032 0.07 46.07 -51.34
CA LEU A 1032 -0.45 45.04 -50.43
C LEU A 1032 -1.75 45.50 -49.75
N ASP A 1033 -1.82 46.74 -49.26
CA ASP A 1033 -3.06 47.31 -48.68
C ASP A 1033 -4.23 47.27 -49.68
N LEU A 1034 -3.96 47.60 -50.94
CA LEU A 1034 -4.96 47.56 -52.01
C LEU A 1034 -5.37 46.13 -52.36
N LEU A 1035 -4.43 45.18 -52.39
CA LEU A 1035 -4.70 43.78 -52.67
C LEU A 1035 -5.54 43.14 -51.56
N LEU A 1036 -5.25 43.45 -50.29
CA LEU A 1036 -6.05 42.98 -49.14
C LEU A 1036 -7.48 43.54 -49.22
N LYS A 1037 -7.62 44.85 -49.48
CA LYS A 1037 -8.94 45.51 -49.61
C LYS A 1037 -9.77 44.97 -50.77
N LYS A 1038 -9.12 44.53 -51.85
CA LYS A 1038 -9.77 43.86 -53.00
C LYS A 1038 -9.97 42.36 -52.79
N SER A 1039 -9.66 41.86 -51.59
CA SER A 1039 -9.69 40.44 -51.24
C SER A 1039 -8.92 39.57 -52.24
N LYS A 1040 -7.81 40.08 -52.79
CA LYS A 1040 -6.90 39.34 -53.68
C LYS A 1040 -5.84 38.55 -52.91
N ILE A 1041 -5.56 38.99 -51.68
CA ILE A 1041 -4.78 38.28 -50.68
C ILE A 1041 -5.61 38.16 -49.38
N SER A 1042 -5.33 37.16 -48.57
CA SER A 1042 -5.88 37.01 -47.22
C SER A 1042 -5.14 37.88 -46.20
N GLN A 1043 -5.61 37.89 -44.95
CA GLN A 1043 -4.95 38.66 -43.88
C GLN A 1043 -3.59 38.06 -43.51
N GLU A 1044 -3.46 36.73 -43.57
CA GLU A 1044 -2.25 35.96 -43.31
C GLU A 1044 -1.15 36.32 -44.31
N ALA A 1045 -1.45 36.24 -45.61
CA ALA A 1045 -0.52 36.66 -46.67
C ALA A 1045 -0.14 38.14 -46.55
N TYR A 1046 -1.08 39.00 -46.17
CA TYR A 1046 -0.78 40.42 -45.96
C TYR A 1046 0.22 40.63 -44.81
N ASN A 1047 -0.01 39.96 -43.67
CA ASN A 1047 0.83 40.12 -42.47
C ASN A 1047 2.27 39.66 -42.76
N ILE A 1048 2.46 38.42 -43.24
CA ILE A 1048 3.79 37.86 -43.47
C ILE A 1048 4.60 38.71 -44.45
N ILE A 1049 4.03 39.04 -45.61
CA ILE A 1049 4.75 39.82 -46.63
C ILE A 1049 5.02 41.24 -46.12
N LYS A 1050 4.11 41.85 -45.36
CA LYS A 1050 4.31 43.20 -44.82
C LYS A 1050 5.40 43.22 -43.75
N ASP A 1051 5.45 42.21 -42.89
CA ASP A 1051 6.47 42.06 -41.85
C ASP A 1051 7.86 41.87 -42.48
N ASP A 1052 7.95 41.02 -43.52
CA ASP A 1052 9.18 40.85 -44.31
C ASP A 1052 9.68 42.18 -44.90
N LEU A 1053 8.78 42.97 -45.48
CA LEU A 1053 9.09 44.28 -46.05
C LEU A 1053 9.50 45.31 -44.99
N ASN A 1054 8.86 45.29 -43.81
CA ASN A 1054 9.23 46.16 -42.69
C ASN A 1054 10.65 45.85 -42.19
N TRP A 1055 10.97 44.57 -42.05
CA TRP A 1055 12.31 44.13 -41.66
C TRP A 1055 13.36 44.63 -42.65
N LEU A 1056 13.13 44.44 -43.96
CA LEU A 1056 14.03 44.94 -45.01
C LEU A 1056 14.26 46.46 -44.94
N ILE A 1057 13.25 47.25 -44.54
CA ILE A 1057 13.38 48.70 -44.35
C ILE A 1057 14.26 49.05 -43.14
N ASN A 1058 14.15 48.30 -42.05
CA ASN A 1058 14.77 48.62 -40.77
C ASN A 1058 16.23 48.16 -40.70
N ASN A 1059 16.57 47.04 -41.35
CA ASN A 1059 17.86 46.36 -41.23
C ASN A 1059 18.78 46.49 -42.47
N ASN A 1060 18.36 47.18 -43.54
CA ASN A 1060 19.17 47.49 -44.75
C ASN A 1060 18.99 48.95 -45.22
#